data_AF-A0A135UX12-F1
#
_entry.id   AF-A0A135UX12-F1
#
_cell.length_a   1.000
_cell.length_b   1.000
_cell.length_c   1.000
_cell.angle_alpha   90.00
_cell.angle_beta   90.00
_cell.angle_gamma   90.00
#
_symmetry.space_group_name_H-M   'P 1'
#
loop_
_entity.id
_entity.type
_entity.pdbx_description
1 polymer ?
#
loop_
_entity_poly.entity_id
_entity_poly.type
_entity_poly.pdbx_seq_one_letter_code
_entity_poly.pdbx_strand_id
1 'polypeptide(L)'
;MASLLSLPLEILQQVVAELADNPPEPPSLEFHVPPFNSNPTSAILCQTCRSLREIAEPVLHRHIYIPNASVKKFISLFKCWKSRPHCAQYTRRLTIEARSQRPDGYSHRAVTHLIDLEDADFVSGIIQDLGLEIRPDWYEYDWNINVFVEVAMLLAQNAESVELMFQRKRGLYRRPFDMIPEPNKINEPILFNNLRHLHLMQPGLSTMDEFKSILDCVPNLQGLRLDLCNEPMSVFTFPPNLTSLILRRTNLSARHFQSMTSNFTMLRHLELVFGGFSREPSIMEAIAKHRNTLTSLILISGKILPFAKLKSLHKLESLTISIETVRPEDLLGSLPSSLRELRILEETDGGTVHRPEVWFKEFNAGLDARSGTLPQDIVIYRSLHSRGNPVGASHVHDDPIHLRPSRKPRRTGIWALLALVLLVNLAASLYQLPLSRVIERRLCREHYAVTDPSVIDKDGNVAESLCKVDGVQQGLAWIQGTMETAWIVGDFIMTIPLGFLAERYGRRSILCLNIAPRIILLTWAVIVGYFEQTLPTKAMIASPFFSVLGGDCVFNSITYAIASDMTDDHVLRATYFGWMSSVSYVVNLLGPALASASMSLLLWLPFWIGIILLLLAIPAISLLEESPDSHPDADDQARPLLSSPVLKAQDADSSLLRSILQRFGVLKSIVASHPRNMTLLLISFVLTSLASSDTKLLVQYISKRYHWTFASTGYLLSAKAVVNFTLLTVIIPAILRSRQNRSRHIPPELASHRMNIHFANICLIVSILGALAIAVASRIWMMVPSLFLYALGSALPVFTLSLLKSPFISPKRHDQPVSSADPESHIFSIVMMVKTSGSLLGAPLMMVLWVKSISIGGAALGIPYLVSASCYLAALLVLGRITTE
;
A
#
# COMPACT_ATOMS: atom_id res chain seq x y z
N MET A 1 -23.26 -38.01 11.73
CA MET A 1 -24.70 -37.66 11.76
C MET A 1 -25.32 -37.67 13.16
N ALA A 2 -24.92 -38.56 14.08
CA ALA A 2 -25.48 -38.58 15.44
C ALA A 2 -25.07 -37.40 16.36
N SER A 3 -24.01 -36.63 16.05
CA SER A 3 -23.49 -35.56 16.92
C SER A 3 -24.11 -34.17 16.70
N LEU A 4 -24.89 -33.97 15.63
CA LEU A 4 -25.55 -32.68 15.35
C LEU A 4 -26.91 -32.55 16.05
N LEU A 5 -27.58 -33.68 16.31
CA LEU A 5 -28.89 -33.74 16.99
C LEU A 5 -28.78 -33.65 18.52
N SER A 6 -27.58 -33.75 19.08
CA SER A 6 -27.33 -33.62 20.52
C SER A 6 -26.97 -32.18 20.95
N LEU A 7 -26.96 -31.23 20.01
CA LEU A 7 -26.64 -29.84 20.30
C LEU A 7 -27.89 -29.08 20.79
N PRO A 8 -27.75 -28.16 21.75
CA PRO A 8 -28.81 -27.24 22.15
C PRO A 8 -29.41 -26.50 20.94
N LEU A 9 -30.73 -26.28 20.96
CA LEU A 9 -31.48 -25.67 19.86
C LEU A 9 -30.90 -24.33 19.39
N GLU A 10 -30.37 -23.54 20.34
CA GLU A 10 -29.73 -22.24 20.09
C GLU A 10 -28.45 -22.38 19.27
N ILE A 11 -27.60 -23.38 19.56
CA ILE A 11 -26.35 -23.62 18.84
C ILE A 11 -26.64 -24.14 17.43
N LEU A 12 -27.67 -24.98 17.28
CA LEU A 12 -28.08 -25.48 15.97
C LEU A 12 -28.64 -24.35 15.09
N GLN A 13 -29.45 -23.45 15.67
CA GLN A 13 -29.94 -22.25 14.98
C GLN A 13 -28.79 -21.32 14.58
N GLN A 14 -27.81 -21.13 15.47
CA GLN A 14 -26.66 -20.29 15.21
C GLN A 14 -25.77 -20.86 14.10
N VAL A 15 -25.47 -22.16 14.12
CA VAL A 15 -24.69 -22.84 13.06
C VAL A 15 -25.42 -22.81 11.71
N VAL A 16 -26.75 -23.00 11.70
CA VAL A 16 -27.55 -22.92 10.46
C VAL A 16 -27.64 -21.48 9.96
N ALA A 17 -27.74 -20.49 10.85
CA ALA A 17 -27.71 -19.06 10.48
C ALA A 17 -26.34 -18.65 9.92
N GLU A 18 -25.24 -19.12 10.52
CA GLU A 18 -23.86 -18.86 10.09
C GLU A 18 -23.51 -19.55 8.76
N LEU A 19 -24.14 -20.70 8.48
CA LEU A 19 -24.04 -21.40 7.19
C LEU A 19 -24.95 -20.80 6.10
N ALA A 20 -26.02 -20.11 6.50
CA ALA A 20 -27.02 -19.56 5.58
C ALA A 20 -26.82 -18.07 5.25
N ASP A 21 -26.14 -17.28 6.09
CA ASP A 21 -25.85 -15.87 5.81
C ASP A 21 -24.42 -15.47 6.21
N ASN A 22 -23.65 -15.04 5.22
CA ASN A 22 -22.94 -13.76 5.26
C ASN A 22 -23.42 -13.01 4.01
N PRO A 23 -24.06 -11.85 4.18
CA PRO A 23 -23.27 -10.64 4.35
C PRO A 23 -23.80 -9.68 5.43
N PRO A 24 -22.96 -8.73 5.89
CA PRO A 24 -23.29 -7.77 6.94
C PRO A 24 -24.44 -6.84 6.55
N GLU A 25 -25.17 -6.31 7.52
CA GLU A 25 -25.83 -5.01 7.36
C GLU A 25 -24.75 -3.95 7.08
N PRO A 26 -24.80 -3.20 5.96
CA PRO A 26 -24.02 -1.99 5.81
C PRO A 26 -24.90 -0.75 6.05
N PRO A 27 -24.40 0.27 6.75
CA PRO A 27 -24.94 1.60 6.62
C PRO A 27 -24.58 2.15 5.22
N SER A 28 -25.50 2.93 4.64
CA SER A 28 -25.41 3.67 3.36
C SER A 28 -25.77 2.92 2.06
N LEU A 29 -26.61 3.58 1.25
CA LEU A 29 -27.19 3.11 -0.01
C LEU A 29 -26.11 2.86 -1.08
N GLU A 30 -25.55 1.65 -1.16
CA GLU A 30 -24.99 1.05 -2.38
C GLU A 30 -25.34 -0.44 -2.34
N PHE A 31 -26.35 -0.83 -3.13
CA PHE A 31 -26.86 -2.21 -3.17
C PHE A 31 -25.92 -3.09 -3.99
N HIS A 32 -25.07 -3.87 -3.31
CA HIS A 32 -24.38 -5.05 -3.87
C HIS A 32 -24.91 -6.30 -3.17
N VAL A 33 -25.59 -7.18 -3.91
CA VAL A 33 -26.04 -8.50 -3.43
C VAL A 33 -25.04 -9.55 -3.96
N PRO A 34 -24.35 -10.32 -3.10
CA PRO A 34 -23.49 -11.40 -3.56
C PRO A 34 -24.33 -12.59 -4.08
N PRO A 35 -23.81 -13.36 -5.05
CA PRO A 35 -24.57 -14.41 -5.72
C PRO A 35 -24.86 -15.60 -4.79
N PHE A 36 -26.13 -16.00 -4.74
CA PHE A 36 -26.57 -17.27 -4.13
C PHE A 36 -25.97 -18.45 -4.91
N ASN A 37 -24.89 -19.02 -4.40
CA ASN A 37 -24.46 -20.35 -4.78
C ASN A 37 -25.27 -21.33 -3.93
N SER A 38 -26.26 -21.99 -4.54
CA SER A 38 -26.93 -23.13 -3.92
C SER A 38 -25.89 -24.24 -3.71
N ASN A 39 -25.23 -24.25 -2.55
CA ASN A 39 -24.34 -25.32 -2.18
C ASN A 39 -25.19 -26.60 -2.06
N PRO A 40 -24.91 -27.68 -2.82
CA PRO A 40 -25.73 -28.89 -2.84
C PRO A 40 -25.76 -29.61 -1.48
N THR A 41 -24.90 -29.23 -0.53
CA THR A 41 -24.75 -29.84 0.80
C THR A 41 -25.88 -29.51 1.79
N SER A 42 -26.50 -28.33 1.74
CA SER A 42 -27.57 -27.95 2.68
C SER A 42 -28.93 -28.56 2.31
N ALA A 43 -29.22 -28.69 1.01
CA ALA A 43 -30.42 -29.34 0.50
C ALA A 43 -30.43 -30.86 0.80
N ILE A 44 -29.27 -31.52 0.72
CA ILE A 44 -29.10 -32.94 1.05
C ILE A 44 -29.28 -33.18 2.56
N LEU A 45 -28.80 -32.27 3.42
CA LEU A 45 -28.96 -32.37 4.88
C LEU A 45 -30.41 -32.19 5.35
N CYS A 46 -31.18 -31.30 4.72
CA CYS A 46 -32.60 -31.09 5.03
C CYS A 46 -33.50 -32.27 4.62
N GLN A 47 -33.08 -33.11 3.67
CA GLN A 47 -33.89 -34.21 3.17
C GLN A 47 -34.04 -35.36 4.18
N THR A 48 -33.10 -35.51 5.11
CA THR A 48 -33.00 -36.68 6.01
C THR A 48 -33.53 -36.48 7.44
N CYS A 49 -33.82 -35.25 7.90
CA CYS A 49 -34.29 -35.00 9.28
C CYS A 49 -35.38 -33.92 9.36
N ARG A 50 -36.56 -34.26 9.93
CA ARG A 50 -37.74 -33.37 9.98
C ARG A 50 -37.52 -32.15 10.88
N SER A 51 -36.89 -32.31 12.04
CA SER A 51 -36.64 -31.21 12.99
C SER A 51 -35.62 -30.20 12.49
N LEU A 52 -34.56 -30.66 11.81
CA LEU A 52 -33.56 -29.80 11.17
C LEU A 52 -34.16 -28.97 10.02
N ARG A 53 -35.14 -29.56 9.32
CA ARG A 53 -35.87 -28.91 8.23
C ARG A 53 -36.79 -27.79 8.73
N GLU A 54 -37.54 -28.00 9.81
CA GLU A 54 -38.41 -26.95 10.39
C GLU A 54 -37.62 -25.73 10.87
N ILE A 55 -36.38 -25.91 11.31
CA ILE A 55 -35.49 -24.84 11.74
C ILE A 55 -34.81 -24.13 10.56
N ALA A 56 -34.45 -24.87 9.51
CA ALA A 56 -33.70 -24.32 8.38
C ALA A 56 -34.58 -23.67 7.30
N GLU A 57 -35.81 -24.16 7.09
CA GLU A 57 -36.71 -23.65 6.05
C GLU A 57 -36.97 -22.13 6.13
N PRO A 58 -37.24 -21.52 7.31
CA PRO A 58 -37.43 -20.08 7.42
C PRO A 58 -36.20 -19.26 7.04
N VAL A 59 -35.01 -19.79 7.30
CA VAL A 59 -33.73 -19.11 7.00
C VAL A 59 -33.38 -19.26 5.52
N LEU A 60 -33.51 -20.48 4.96
CA LEU A 60 -33.22 -20.79 3.56
C LEU A 60 -34.15 -20.09 2.58
N HIS A 61 -35.43 -19.91 2.95
CA HIS A 61 -36.41 -19.25 2.10
C HIS A 61 -36.55 -17.74 2.38
N ARG A 62 -35.76 -17.18 3.30
CA ARG A 62 -35.79 -15.74 3.63
C ARG A 62 -35.37 -14.87 2.46
N HIS A 63 -34.36 -15.31 1.70
CA HIS A 63 -33.79 -14.61 0.55
C HIS A 63 -33.81 -15.53 -0.67
N ILE A 64 -34.57 -15.17 -1.70
CA ILE A 64 -34.66 -15.95 -2.95
C ILE A 64 -33.99 -15.17 -4.06
N TYR A 65 -32.86 -15.67 -4.53
CA TYR A 65 -32.12 -15.11 -5.67
C TYR A 65 -32.09 -16.09 -6.83
N ILE A 66 -32.56 -15.65 -7.99
CA ILE A 66 -32.61 -16.45 -9.21
C ILE A 66 -31.79 -15.75 -10.30
N PRO A 67 -30.45 -15.99 -10.34
CA PRO A 67 -29.62 -15.48 -11.42
C PRO A 67 -29.91 -16.27 -12.70
N ASN A 68 -29.93 -15.59 -13.85
CA ASN A 68 -30.20 -16.21 -15.15
C ASN A 68 -31.44 -17.11 -15.10
N ALA A 69 -32.58 -16.52 -14.76
CA ALA A 69 -33.84 -17.22 -14.56
C ALA A 69 -34.27 -17.97 -15.84
N SER A 70 -34.64 -19.23 -15.67
CA SER A 70 -35.08 -20.13 -16.74
C SER A 70 -36.37 -20.83 -16.31
N VAL A 71 -37.15 -21.28 -17.28
CA VAL A 71 -38.43 -22.00 -17.06
C VAL A 71 -38.28 -23.10 -16.01
N LYS A 72 -37.25 -23.96 -16.14
CA LYS A 72 -36.98 -25.07 -15.21
C LYS A 72 -36.79 -24.61 -13.76
N LYS A 73 -36.10 -23.48 -13.53
CA LYS A 73 -35.88 -22.94 -12.18
C LYS A 73 -37.19 -22.46 -11.56
N PHE A 74 -38.02 -21.76 -12.33
CA PHE A 74 -39.33 -21.29 -11.86
C PHE A 74 -40.30 -22.44 -11.58
N ILE A 75 -40.39 -23.41 -12.49
CA ILE A 75 -41.24 -24.58 -12.30
C ILE A 75 -40.84 -25.36 -11.04
N SER A 76 -39.54 -25.54 -10.81
CA SER A 76 -39.06 -26.16 -9.57
C SER A 76 -39.44 -25.36 -8.32
N LEU A 77 -39.34 -24.03 -8.37
CA LEU A 77 -39.72 -23.15 -7.27
C LEU A 77 -41.22 -23.22 -6.99
N PHE A 78 -42.05 -23.13 -8.03
CA PHE A 78 -43.51 -23.16 -7.92
C PHE A 78 -44.03 -24.52 -7.48
N LYS A 79 -43.43 -25.63 -7.95
CA LYS A 79 -43.73 -26.98 -7.43
C LYS A 79 -43.38 -27.08 -5.94
N CYS A 80 -42.26 -26.50 -5.52
CA CYS A 80 -41.88 -26.42 -4.11
C CYS A 80 -42.91 -25.64 -3.28
N TRP A 81 -43.23 -24.41 -3.68
CA TRP A 81 -44.20 -23.56 -3.00
C TRP A 81 -45.63 -24.13 -3.00
N LYS A 82 -46.06 -24.79 -4.08
CA LYS A 82 -47.36 -25.48 -4.11
C LYS A 82 -47.40 -26.67 -3.15
N SER A 83 -46.30 -27.41 -3.03
CA SER A 83 -46.20 -28.50 -2.06
C SER A 83 -46.06 -28.03 -0.61
N ARG A 84 -45.52 -26.82 -0.40
CA ARG A 84 -45.21 -26.22 0.90
C ARG A 84 -45.49 -24.71 0.87
N PRO A 85 -46.74 -24.27 1.08
CA PRO A 85 -47.13 -22.88 0.91
C PRO A 85 -46.49 -21.94 1.96
N HIS A 86 -46.17 -22.44 3.15
CA HIS A 86 -45.50 -21.66 4.20
C HIS A 86 -44.08 -21.21 3.79
N CYS A 87 -43.40 -21.94 2.91
CA CYS A 87 -42.09 -21.55 2.40
C CYS A 87 -42.14 -20.26 1.57
N ALA A 88 -43.21 -20.02 0.81
CA ALA A 88 -43.38 -18.76 0.08
C ALA A 88 -43.55 -17.57 1.05
N GLN A 89 -44.24 -17.80 2.18
CA GLN A 89 -44.50 -16.78 3.21
C GLN A 89 -43.25 -16.33 3.98
N TYR A 90 -42.19 -17.14 4.00
CA TYR A 90 -40.90 -16.77 4.61
C TYR A 90 -40.08 -15.80 3.77
N THR A 91 -40.40 -15.66 2.48
CA THR A 91 -39.65 -14.80 1.55
C THR A 91 -39.74 -13.34 1.99
N ARG A 92 -38.61 -12.76 2.42
CA ARG A 92 -38.47 -11.34 2.77
C ARG A 92 -37.76 -10.55 1.67
N ARG A 93 -36.86 -11.17 0.92
CA ARG A 93 -36.23 -10.57 -0.26
C ARG A 93 -36.35 -11.50 -1.46
N LEU A 94 -36.76 -10.94 -2.60
CA LEU A 94 -36.89 -11.65 -3.86
C LEU A 94 -36.11 -10.91 -4.95
N THR A 95 -35.09 -11.55 -5.53
CA THR A 95 -34.29 -10.99 -6.61
C THR A 95 -34.27 -11.94 -7.80
N ILE A 96 -34.74 -11.49 -8.96
CA ILE A 96 -34.92 -12.31 -10.16
C ILE A 96 -34.29 -11.63 -11.36
N GLU A 97 -33.36 -12.34 -12.02
CA GLU A 97 -32.68 -11.86 -13.22
C GLU A 97 -33.06 -12.66 -14.46
N ALA A 98 -34.01 -12.18 -15.26
CA ALA A 98 -34.41 -12.87 -16.48
C ALA A 98 -33.38 -12.65 -17.61
N ARG A 99 -32.76 -13.73 -18.10
CA ARG A 99 -31.84 -13.68 -19.25
C ARG A 99 -32.61 -13.83 -20.56
N SER A 100 -32.21 -13.08 -21.60
CA SER A 100 -32.61 -13.42 -22.97
C SER A 100 -31.89 -14.70 -23.39
N GLN A 101 -32.65 -15.74 -23.74
CA GLN A 101 -32.07 -17.05 -24.09
C GLN A 101 -31.49 -17.13 -25.51
N ARG A 102 -31.52 -16.03 -26.29
CA ARG A 102 -30.94 -15.98 -27.65
C ARG A 102 -29.71 -15.05 -27.69
N PRO A 103 -28.56 -15.49 -28.23
CA PRO A 103 -27.43 -14.62 -28.52
C PRO A 103 -27.84 -13.51 -29.49
N ASP A 104 -27.34 -12.29 -29.28
CA ASP A 104 -27.54 -11.17 -30.19
C ASP A 104 -26.91 -11.52 -31.55
N GLY A 105 -27.74 -11.78 -32.57
CA GLY A 105 -27.25 -11.93 -33.96
C GLY A 105 -27.93 -12.95 -34.89
N TYR A 106 -28.85 -13.81 -34.43
CA TYR A 106 -29.47 -14.84 -35.30
C TYR A 106 -30.93 -14.57 -35.67
N SER A 107 -31.24 -14.82 -36.95
CA SER A 107 -32.49 -14.53 -37.66
C SER A 107 -33.73 -15.35 -37.22
N HIS A 108 -34.89 -14.78 -37.48
CA HIS A 108 -36.29 -15.14 -37.18
C HIS A 108 -36.84 -16.55 -37.50
N ARG A 109 -36.04 -17.61 -37.70
CA ARG A 109 -36.57 -18.93 -38.11
C ARG A 109 -36.05 -20.09 -37.27
N ALA A 110 -36.68 -20.30 -36.11
CA ALA A 110 -36.98 -21.59 -35.48
C ALA A 110 -37.56 -21.32 -34.07
N VAL A 111 -38.88 -21.42 -33.92
CA VAL A 111 -39.53 -21.45 -32.60
C VAL A 111 -39.41 -22.89 -32.11
N THR A 112 -38.35 -23.19 -31.36
CA THR A 112 -38.30 -24.42 -30.57
C THR A 112 -39.14 -24.18 -29.32
N HIS A 113 -40.21 -24.96 -29.12
CA HIS A 113 -41.05 -24.88 -27.92
C HIS A 113 -40.17 -24.97 -26.67
N LEU A 114 -40.22 -23.91 -25.86
CA LEU A 114 -39.33 -23.72 -24.72
C LEU A 114 -39.97 -24.09 -23.38
N ILE A 115 -41.29 -24.35 -23.39
CA ILE A 115 -42.11 -24.75 -22.25
C ILE A 115 -42.95 -25.95 -22.68
N ASP A 116 -42.96 -27.01 -21.88
CA ASP A 116 -43.83 -28.17 -22.09
C ASP A 116 -45.28 -27.81 -21.73
N LEU A 117 -46.27 -28.32 -22.47
CA LEU A 117 -47.70 -28.02 -22.25
C LEU A 117 -48.13 -28.30 -20.79
N GLU A 118 -47.63 -29.38 -20.19
CA GLU A 118 -47.92 -29.71 -18.79
C GLU A 118 -47.45 -28.64 -17.79
N ASP A 119 -46.27 -28.05 -18.03
CA ASP A 119 -45.73 -27.00 -17.18
C ASP A 119 -46.46 -25.66 -17.42
N ALA A 120 -46.93 -25.41 -18.64
CA ALA A 120 -47.78 -24.25 -18.96
C ALA A 120 -49.16 -24.35 -18.30
N ASP A 121 -49.79 -25.52 -18.33
CA ASP A 121 -51.08 -25.79 -17.65
C ASP A 121 -50.93 -25.67 -16.14
N PHE A 122 -49.83 -26.18 -15.57
CA PHE A 122 -49.53 -26.07 -14.14
C PHE A 122 -49.48 -24.61 -13.68
N VAL A 123 -48.77 -23.73 -14.41
CA VAL A 123 -48.66 -22.30 -14.08
C VAL A 123 -49.98 -21.58 -14.31
N SER A 124 -50.70 -21.92 -15.38
CA SER A 124 -52.01 -21.35 -15.66
C SER A 124 -53.02 -21.69 -14.55
N GLY A 125 -52.93 -22.89 -13.96
CA GLY A 125 -53.69 -23.25 -12.77
C GLY A 125 -53.34 -22.40 -11.54
N ILE A 126 -52.05 -22.07 -11.31
CA ILE A 126 -51.66 -21.15 -10.22
C ILE A 126 -52.24 -19.74 -10.43
N ILE A 127 -52.22 -19.25 -11.68
CA ILE A 127 -52.77 -17.94 -12.02
C ILE A 127 -54.30 -17.91 -11.78
N GLN A 128 -55.00 -18.99 -12.13
CA GLN A 128 -56.43 -19.16 -11.82
C GLN A 128 -56.70 -19.25 -10.32
N ASP A 129 -55.87 -19.96 -9.55
CA ASP A 129 -55.96 -20.04 -8.09
C ASP A 129 -55.80 -18.65 -7.44
N LEU A 130 -55.05 -17.75 -8.07
CA LEU A 130 -54.88 -16.35 -7.67
C LEU A 130 -56.02 -15.43 -8.16
N GLY A 131 -57.00 -15.95 -8.91
CA GLY A 131 -58.11 -15.17 -9.46
C GLY A 131 -57.71 -14.21 -10.58
N LEU A 132 -56.61 -14.48 -11.27
CA LEU A 132 -56.06 -13.64 -12.35
C LEU A 132 -56.34 -14.24 -13.72
N GLU A 133 -56.46 -13.39 -14.74
CA GLU A 133 -56.65 -13.81 -16.13
C GLU A 133 -55.38 -13.57 -16.95
N ILE A 134 -55.00 -14.55 -17.76
CA ILE A 134 -53.90 -14.46 -18.72
C ILE A 134 -54.33 -15.02 -20.08
N ARG A 135 -53.73 -14.52 -21.16
CA ARG A 135 -53.98 -15.00 -22.51
C ARG A 135 -53.65 -16.51 -22.62
N PRO A 136 -54.52 -17.36 -23.19
CA PRO A 136 -54.35 -18.82 -23.17
C PRO A 136 -53.10 -19.35 -23.90
N ASP A 137 -52.56 -18.63 -24.87
CA ASP A 137 -51.37 -18.94 -25.68
C ASP A 137 -50.09 -18.23 -25.16
N TRP A 138 -50.08 -17.74 -23.92
CA TRP A 138 -48.97 -16.95 -23.36
C TRP A 138 -47.59 -17.65 -23.41
N TYR A 139 -47.56 -18.98 -23.35
CA TYR A 139 -46.34 -19.78 -23.35
C TYR A 139 -45.63 -19.83 -24.71
N GLU A 140 -46.32 -19.48 -25.80
CA GLU A 140 -45.79 -19.49 -27.17
C GLU A 140 -44.95 -18.24 -27.50
N TYR A 141 -45.04 -17.19 -26.69
CA TYR A 141 -44.39 -15.90 -26.95
C TYR A 141 -43.02 -15.76 -26.28
N ASP A 142 -42.16 -14.94 -26.89
CA ASP A 142 -40.80 -14.65 -26.41
C ASP A 142 -40.76 -13.97 -25.02
N TRP A 143 -41.89 -13.46 -24.49
CA TRP A 143 -42.01 -12.85 -23.15
C TRP A 143 -42.52 -13.81 -22.07
N ASN A 144 -42.66 -15.10 -22.38
CA ASN A 144 -43.18 -16.11 -21.44
C ASN A 144 -42.46 -16.12 -20.09
N ILE A 145 -41.13 -15.90 -20.03
CA ILE A 145 -40.37 -15.82 -18.77
C ILE A 145 -40.84 -14.66 -17.88
N ASN A 146 -41.27 -13.54 -18.46
CA ASN A 146 -41.78 -12.41 -17.68
C ASN A 146 -43.05 -12.78 -16.90
N VAL A 147 -43.89 -13.69 -17.43
CA VAL A 147 -45.04 -14.24 -16.70
C VAL A 147 -44.61 -14.98 -15.44
N PHE A 148 -43.56 -15.80 -15.53
CA PHE A 148 -43.01 -16.49 -14.35
C PHE A 148 -42.42 -15.51 -13.34
N VAL A 149 -41.78 -14.42 -13.79
CA VAL A 149 -41.29 -13.35 -12.90
C VAL A 149 -42.46 -12.70 -12.14
N GLU A 150 -43.56 -12.37 -12.83
CA GLU A 150 -44.77 -11.80 -12.23
C GLU A 150 -45.42 -12.76 -11.23
N VAL A 151 -45.61 -14.03 -11.59
CA VAL A 151 -46.20 -15.06 -10.71
C VAL A 151 -45.33 -15.28 -9.47
N ALA A 152 -44.01 -15.27 -9.60
CA ALA A 152 -43.11 -15.43 -8.45
C ALA A 152 -43.26 -14.29 -7.44
N MET A 153 -43.44 -13.05 -7.90
CA MET A 153 -43.73 -11.91 -7.03
C MET A 153 -45.11 -12.04 -6.36
N LEU A 154 -46.14 -12.45 -7.12
CA LEU A 154 -47.51 -12.62 -6.62
C LEU A 154 -47.62 -13.69 -5.52
N LEU A 155 -46.81 -14.75 -5.60
CA LEU A 155 -46.75 -15.79 -4.56
C LEU A 155 -45.94 -15.34 -3.32
N ALA A 156 -45.01 -14.40 -3.47
CA ALA A 156 -44.15 -13.89 -2.40
C ALA A 156 -44.73 -12.63 -1.71
N GLN A 157 -45.99 -12.68 -1.26
CA GLN A 157 -46.71 -11.51 -0.73
C GLN A 157 -46.10 -10.88 0.54
N ASN A 158 -45.26 -11.61 1.28
CA ASN A 158 -44.56 -11.12 2.47
C ASN A 158 -43.20 -10.47 2.19
N ALA A 159 -42.81 -10.34 0.91
CA ALA A 159 -41.55 -9.73 0.54
C ALA A 159 -41.50 -8.25 0.94
N GLU A 160 -40.41 -7.86 1.60
CA GLU A 160 -40.10 -6.48 2.00
C GLU A 160 -39.25 -5.76 0.94
N SER A 161 -38.48 -6.53 0.16
CA SER A 161 -37.60 -6.03 -0.89
C SER A 161 -37.70 -6.93 -2.13
N VAL A 162 -38.05 -6.34 -3.28
CA VAL A 162 -38.23 -7.06 -4.55
C VAL A 162 -37.41 -6.39 -5.65
N GLU A 163 -36.60 -7.17 -6.35
CA GLU A 163 -35.79 -6.76 -7.50
C GLU A 163 -36.06 -7.67 -8.69
N LEU A 164 -36.58 -7.09 -9.78
CA LEU A 164 -37.01 -7.82 -10.96
C LEU A 164 -36.36 -7.23 -12.22
N MET A 165 -35.53 -8.02 -12.88
CA MET A 165 -35.03 -7.72 -14.22
C MET A 165 -35.80 -8.57 -15.23
N PHE A 166 -36.58 -7.90 -16.07
CA PHE A 166 -37.36 -8.51 -17.15
C PHE A 166 -36.52 -8.79 -18.39
N GLN A 167 -37.00 -9.66 -19.26
CA GLN A 167 -36.36 -9.89 -20.56
C GLN A 167 -36.49 -8.66 -21.47
N ARG A 168 -35.48 -8.45 -22.32
CA ARG A 168 -35.45 -7.36 -23.30
C ARG A 168 -36.65 -7.42 -24.26
N LYS A 169 -37.32 -6.28 -24.48
CA LYS A 169 -38.46 -6.20 -25.41
C LYS A 169 -38.07 -6.61 -26.84
N ARG A 170 -38.76 -7.60 -27.41
CA ARG A 170 -38.65 -8.06 -28.81
C ARG A 170 -40.02 -8.50 -29.32
N GLY A 171 -40.36 -8.16 -30.58
CA GLY A 171 -41.59 -8.64 -31.23
C GLY A 171 -42.90 -8.14 -30.60
N LEU A 172 -43.92 -9.00 -30.59
CA LEU A 172 -45.21 -8.77 -29.89
C LEU A 172 -44.96 -8.68 -28.37
N TYR A 173 -45.24 -7.51 -27.80
CA TYR A 173 -44.95 -7.18 -26.40
C TYR A 173 -46.21 -7.13 -25.55
N ARG A 174 -46.13 -7.68 -24.33
CA ARG A 174 -47.13 -7.56 -23.26
C ARG A 174 -46.60 -6.61 -22.18
N ARG A 175 -47.48 -5.75 -21.63
CA ARG A 175 -47.11 -4.86 -20.52
C ARG A 175 -46.80 -5.70 -19.25
N PRO A 176 -45.81 -5.32 -18.44
CA PRO A 176 -45.52 -6.02 -17.19
C PRO A 176 -46.72 -5.87 -16.25
N PHE A 177 -47.09 -6.96 -15.58
CA PHE A 177 -48.22 -6.99 -14.63
C PHE A 177 -49.60 -6.67 -15.24
N ASP A 178 -49.77 -6.82 -16.56
CA ASP A 178 -51.06 -6.63 -17.26
C ASP A 178 -52.16 -7.62 -16.80
N MET A 179 -51.77 -8.69 -16.10
CA MET A 179 -52.70 -9.67 -15.52
C MET A 179 -53.39 -9.15 -14.25
N ILE A 180 -52.81 -8.14 -13.58
CA ILE A 180 -53.37 -7.56 -12.36
C ILE A 180 -54.46 -6.57 -12.78
N PRO A 181 -55.75 -6.79 -12.42
CA PRO A 181 -56.79 -5.85 -12.75
C PRO A 181 -56.65 -4.58 -11.91
N GLU A 182 -57.11 -3.44 -12.45
CA GLU A 182 -57.05 -2.17 -11.72
C GLU A 182 -57.78 -2.29 -10.36
N PRO A 183 -57.22 -1.75 -9.27
CA PRO A 183 -57.75 -1.94 -7.92
C PRO A 183 -59.20 -1.46 -7.73
N ASN A 184 -59.69 -0.56 -8.61
CA ASN A 184 -61.06 -0.05 -8.59
C ASN A 184 -62.09 -0.99 -9.24
N LYS A 185 -61.66 -2.13 -9.82
CA LYS A 185 -62.53 -3.06 -10.58
C LYS A 185 -62.75 -4.41 -9.87
N ILE A 186 -62.18 -4.64 -8.69
CA ILE A 186 -62.27 -5.91 -7.94
C ILE A 186 -62.70 -5.64 -6.48
N ASN A 187 -63.44 -6.57 -5.87
CA ASN A 187 -63.85 -6.50 -4.46
C ASN A 187 -62.68 -6.69 -3.46
N GLU A 188 -61.64 -7.42 -3.84
CA GLU A 188 -60.42 -7.64 -3.04
C GLU A 188 -59.18 -7.33 -3.90
N PRO A 189 -58.59 -6.12 -3.79
CA PRO A 189 -57.40 -5.76 -4.55
C PRO A 189 -56.16 -6.49 -4.01
N ILE A 190 -55.30 -6.96 -4.91
CA ILE A 190 -54.00 -7.51 -4.55
C ILE A 190 -53.10 -6.38 -4.04
N LEU A 191 -52.76 -6.41 -2.75
CA LEU A 191 -51.95 -5.38 -2.08
C LEU A 191 -50.70 -5.99 -1.45
N PHE A 192 -49.54 -5.44 -1.78
CA PHE A 192 -48.24 -5.81 -1.19
C PHE A 192 -47.95 -4.91 0.03
N ASN A 193 -48.66 -5.16 1.13
CA ASN A 193 -48.59 -4.31 2.33
C ASN A 193 -47.22 -4.29 3.01
N ASN A 194 -46.43 -5.36 2.86
CA ASN A 194 -45.11 -5.50 3.49
C ASN A 194 -43.97 -4.94 2.63
N LEU A 195 -44.22 -4.62 1.35
CA LEU A 195 -43.19 -4.23 0.42
C LEU A 195 -42.72 -2.79 0.68
N ARG A 196 -41.43 -2.64 1.00
CA ARG A 196 -40.80 -1.34 1.27
C ARG A 196 -39.85 -0.91 0.17
N HIS A 197 -39.21 -1.84 -0.53
CA HIS A 197 -38.27 -1.57 -1.61
C HIS A 197 -38.63 -2.32 -2.89
N LEU A 198 -38.73 -1.60 -4.00
CA LEU A 198 -39.05 -2.17 -5.31
C LEU A 198 -38.06 -1.68 -6.36
N HIS A 199 -37.41 -2.61 -7.05
CA HIS A 199 -36.52 -2.35 -8.17
C HIS A 199 -37.01 -3.09 -9.41
N LEU A 200 -37.32 -2.33 -10.46
CA LEU A 200 -37.77 -2.85 -11.73
C LEU A 200 -36.81 -2.43 -12.84
N MET A 201 -36.35 -3.40 -13.63
CA MET A 201 -35.48 -3.18 -14.78
C MET A 201 -36.09 -3.82 -16.01
N GLN A 202 -36.45 -3.00 -17.01
CA GLN A 202 -36.99 -3.47 -18.29
C GLN A 202 -36.07 -3.02 -19.43
N PRO A 203 -35.25 -3.93 -20.00
CA PRO A 203 -34.38 -3.57 -21.10
C PRO A 203 -35.17 -3.30 -22.39
N GLY A 204 -34.96 -2.14 -23.02
CA GLY A 204 -35.60 -1.73 -24.27
C GLY A 204 -36.23 -0.33 -24.20
N LEU A 205 -37.03 0.06 -25.20
CA LEU A 205 -37.86 1.27 -25.11
C LEU A 205 -39.11 0.93 -24.27
N SER A 206 -39.08 1.22 -22.97
CA SER A 206 -40.22 1.15 -22.05
C SER A 206 -40.61 2.54 -21.56
N THR A 207 -41.89 2.81 -21.35
CA THR A 207 -42.32 4.01 -20.63
C THR A 207 -42.61 3.67 -19.17
N MET A 208 -42.46 4.66 -18.28
CA MET A 208 -42.72 4.46 -16.84
C MET A 208 -44.16 4.02 -16.54
N ASP A 209 -45.12 4.44 -17.38
CA ASP A 209 -46.55 4.11 -17.25
C ASP A 209 -46.82 2.59 -17.28
N GLU A 210 -45.92 1.80 -17.86
CA GLU A 210 -46.07 0.35 -17.96
C GLU A 210 -46.04 -0.36 -16.60
N PHE A 211 -45.48 0.28 -15.57
CA PHE A 211 -45.43 -0.27 -14.22
C PHE A 211 -46.55 0.26 -13.31
N LYS A 212 -47.51 1.02 -13.86
CA LYS A 212 -48.61 1.59 -13.08
C LYS A 212 -49.38 0.52 -12.29
N SER A 213 -49.72 -0.60 -12.93
CA SER A 213 -50.51 -1.68 -12.31
C SER A 213 -49.86 -2.22 -11.04
N ILE A 214 -48.52 -2.31 -10.99
CA ILE A 214 -47.82 -2.77 -9.77
C ILE A 214 -47.61 -1.65 -8.76
N LEU A 215 -47.41 -0.41 -9.21
CA LEU A 215 -47.21 0.76 -8.35
C LEU A 215 -48.49 1.13 -7.59
N ASP A 216 -49.67 0.87 -8.17
CA ASP A 216 -50.96 1.05 -7.51
C ASP A 216 -51.21 -0.02 -6.41
N CYS A 217 -50.48 -1.15 -6.44
CA CYS A 217 -50.60 -2.27 -5.49
C CYS A 217 -49.63 -2.20 -4.28
N VAL A 218 -48.81 -1.15 -4.15
CA VAL A 218 -47.71 -1.05 -3.17
C VAL A 218 -47.82 0.20 -2.27
N PRO A 219 -48.81 0.27 -1.37
CA PRO A 219 -49.14 1.50 -0.63
C PRO A 219 -48.05 1.98 0.35
N ASN A 220 -47.21 1.07 0.85
CA ASN A 220 -46.20 1.33 1.89
C ASN A 220 -44.77 1.49 1.33
N LEU A 221 -44.64 1.72 0.03
CA LEU A 221 -43.34 1.77 -0.64
C LEU A 221 -42.48 2.94 -0.14
N GLN A 222 -41.26 2.64 0.28
CA GLN A 222 -40.28 3.62 0.78
C GLN A 222 -39.14 3.87 -0.23
N GLY A 223 -38.69 2.83 -0.94
CA GLY A 223 -37.66 2.94 -1.97
C GLY A 223 -38.14 2.42 -3.32
N LEU A 224 -37.96 3.21 -4.37
CA LEU A 224 -38.28 2.81 -5.75
C LEU A 224 -37.08 3.02 -6.67
N ARG A 225 -36.73 1.98 -7.44
CA ARG A 225 -35.71 2.03 -8.47
C ARG A 225 -36.26 1.58 -9.82
N LEU A 226 -36.09 2.41 -10.84
CA LEU A 226 -36.49 2.13 -12.22
C LEU A 226 -35.30 2.33 -13.17
N ASP A 227 -34.88 1.26 -13.83
CA ASP A 227 -33.79 1.29 -14.81
C ASP A 227 -34.34 1.14 -16.25
N LEU A 228 -33.88 1.97 -17.20
CA LEU A 228 -34.20 1.92 -18.65
C LEU A 228 -35.65 2.34 -19.03
N CYS A 229 -36.15 3.45 -18.48
CA CYS A 229 -37.48 3.98 -18.82
C CYS A 229 -37.40 5.32 -19.58
N ASN A 230 -38.04 5.40 -20.75
CA ASN A 230 -38.34 6.65 -21.46
C ASN A 230 -39.41 7.47 -20.73
N GLU A 231 -39.60 8.71 -21.20
CA GLU A 231 -40.61 9.65 -20.71
C GLU A 231 -42.00 8.99 -20.61
N PRO A 232 -42.77 9.24 -19.54
CA PRO A 232 -44.17 8.81 -19.50
C PRO A 232 -44.97 9.49 -20.62
N MET A 233 -45.95 8.77 -21.15
CA MET A 233 -46.92 9.29 -22.13
C MET A 233 -48.04 10.08 -21.45
N SER A 234 -48.21 9.93 -20.12
CA SER A 234 -49.29 10.54 -19.34
C SER A 234 -48.82 11.05 -17.97
N VAL A 235 -49.64 11.86 -17.31
CA VAL A 235 -49.36 12.31 -15.94
C VAL A 235 -49.50 11.13 -14.98
N PHE A 236 -48.36 10.67 -14.47
CA PHE A 236 -48.24 9.53 -13.58
C PHE A 236 -47.83 9.98 -12.16
N THR A 237 -48.44 9.40 -11.12
CA THR A 237 -48.16 9.74 -9.72
C THR A 237 -47.65 8.52 -8.96
N PHE A 238 -46.55 8.69 -8.23
CA PHE A 238 -46.01 7.65 -7.35
C PHE A 238 -46.69 7.64 -5.97
N PRO A 239 -46.54 6.54 -5.20
CA PRO A 239 -46.95 6.49 -3.80
C PRO A 239 -46.33 7.64 -2.96
N PRO A 240 -47.07 8.26 -2.03
CA PRO A 240 -46.65 9.49 -1.36
C PRO A 240 -45.52 9.31 -0.32
N ASN A 241 -45.29 8.08 0.16
CA ASN A 241 -44.40 7.78 1.29
C ASN A 241 -42.94 7.46 0.89
N LEU A 242 -42.55 7.76 -0.36
CA LEU A 242 -41.21 7.48 -0.86
C LEU A 242 -40.13 8.34 -0.18
N THR A 243 -39.10 7.66 0.35
CA THR A 243 -37.89 8.24 0.94
C THR A 243 -36.69 8.16 0.01
N SER A 244 -36.67 7.19 -0.91
CA SER A 244 -35.62 6.99 -1.92
C SER A 244 -36.22 6.77 -3.30
N LEU A 245 -35.73 7.53 -4.29
CA LEU A 245 -36.12 7.40 -5.70
C LEU A 245 -34.88 7.33 -6.59
N ILE A 246 -34.77 6.27 -7.39
CA ILE A 246 -33.67 6.04 -8.33
C ILE A 246 -34.24 5.85 -9.72
N LEU A 247 -33.87 6.73 -10.66
CA LEU A 247 -34.31 6.68 -12.05
C LEU A 247 -33.09 6.68 -12.98
N ARG A 248 -32.80 5.55 -13.62
CA ARG A 248 -31.63 5.43 -14.50
C ARG A 248 -31.99 5.33 -15.98
N ARG A 249 -31.17 6.00 -16.82
CA ARG A 249 -31.30 6.09 -18.29
C ARG A 249 -32.67 6.62 -18.74
N THR A 250 -33.10 7.73 -18.14
CA THR A 250 -34.43 8.31 -18.43
C THR A 250 -34.35 9.58 -19.28
N ASN A 251 -35.43 9.86 -20.01
CA ASN A 251 -35.67 11.13 -20.74
C ASN A 251 -36.81 11.89 -20.04
N LEU A 252 -36.64 12.23 -18.77
CA LEU A 252 -37.74 12.73 -17.93
C LEU A 252 -37.85 14.26 -17.92
N SER A 253 -38.99 14.81 -18.39
CA SER A 253 -39.26 16.27 -18.30
C SER A 253 -39.39 16.82 -16.89
N ALA A 254 -38.88 18.04 -16.67
CA ALA A 254 -39.08 18.80 -15.44
C ALA A 254 -40.57 18.90 -15.03
N ARG A 255 -41.49 18.99 -16.01
CA ARG A 255 -42.94 18.98 -15.77
C ARG A 255 -43.41 17.61 -15.26
N HIS A 256 -42.97 16.52 -15.89
CA HIS A 256 -43.29 15.17 -15.46
C HIS A 256 -42.70 14.86 -14.08
N PHE A 257 -41.44 15.21 -13.83
CA PHE A 257 -40.82 15.07 -12.51
C PHE A 257 -41.57 15.87 -11.44
N GLN A 258 -41.91 17.13 -11.70
CA GLN A 258 -42.66 17.97 -10.76
C GLN A 258 -44.05 17.42 -10.43
N SER A 259 -44.72 16.82 -11.42
CA SER A 259 -46.02 16.16 -11.20
C SER A 259 -45.88 14.84 -10.44
N MET A 260 -44.81 14.09 -10.67
CA MET A 260 -44.53 12.82 -9.98
C MET A 260 -44.17 13.04 -8.51
N THR A 261 -43.38 14.08 -8.22
CA THR A 261 -42.87 14.36 -6.87
C THR A 261 -43.72 15.36 -6.09
N SER A 262 -44.84 15.83 -6.66
CA SER A 262 -45.68 16.86 -6.03
C SER A 262 -46.16 16.47 -4.63
N ASN A 263 -46.35 15.18 -4.40
CA ASN A 263 -46.92 14.60 -3.18
C ASN A 263 -45.85 14.07 -2.22
N PHE A 264 -44.57 14.15 -2.56
CA PHE A 264 -43.48 13.62 -1.72
C PHE A 264 -43.15 14.59 -0.59
N THR A 265 -43.33 14.14 0.64
CA THR A 265 -43.03 14.93 1.85
C THR A 265 -41.75 14.48 2.57
N MET A 266 -41.20 13.31 2.22
CA MET A 266 -40.11 12.65 2.96
C MET A 266 -38.92 12.21 2.09
N LEU A 267 -38.80 12.70 0.86
CA LEU A 267 -37.73 12.30 -0.06
C LEU A 267 -36.34 12.73 0.45
N ARG A 268 -35.48 11.75 0.77
CA ARG A 268 -34.11 11.94 1.28
C ARG A 268 -33.04 11.62 0.24
N HIS A 269 -33.22 10.55 -0.52
CA HIS A 269 -32.27 10.07 -1.53
C HIS A 269 -32.86 10.17 -2.93
N LEU A 270 -32.16 10.83 -3.84
CA LEU A 270 -32.56 10.95 -5.24
C LEU A 270 -31.38 10.63 -6.17
N GLU A 271 -31.56 9.68 -7.08
CA GLU A 271 -30.62 9.38 -8.16
C GLU A 271 -31.32 9.57 -9.51
N LEU A 272 -30.73 10.41 -10.36
CA LEU A 272 -31.20 10.68 -11.73
C LEU A 272 -30.03 10.49 -12.70
N VAL A 273 -30.16 9.51 -13.58
CA VAL A 273 -29.21 9.28 -14.68
C VAL A 273 -29.93 9.50 -16.01
N PHE A 274 -29.55 10.54 -16.74
CA PHE A 274 -30.17 10.91 -18.01
C PHE A 274 -29.50 10.20 -19.19
N GLY A 275 -30.31 9.74 -20.15
CA GLY A 275 -29.80 9.27 -21.44
C GLY A 275 -29.30 10.42 -22.33
N GLY A 276 -28.37 10.14 -23.25
CA GLY A 276 -27.71 11.16 -24.10
C GLY A 276 -28.63 12.04 -24.99
N PHE A 277 -29.93 11.74 -25.06
CA PHE A 277 -30.91 12.49 -25.85
C PHE A 277 -31.70 13.56 -25.06
N SER A 278 -31.68 13.56 -23.73
CA SER A 278 -32.48 14.49 -22.91
C SER A 278 -32.02 15.96 -23.07
N ARG A 279 -32.95 16.93 -23.06
CA ARG A 279 -32.71 18.37 -23.21
C ARG A 279 -33.50 19.15 -22.16
N GLU A 280 -32.94 19.38 -20.97
CA GLU A 280 -33.76 19.97 -19.90
C GLU A 280 -33.06 21.01 -19.02
N PRO A 281 -33.30 22.30 -19.30
CA PRO A 281 -32.72 23.39 -18.53
C PRO A 281 -33.36 23.60 -17.15
N SER A 282 -34.54 23.01 -16.87
CA SER A 282 -35.35 23.33 -15.68
C SER A 282 -35.50 22.20 -14.64
N ILE A 283 -34.85 21.05 -14.84
CA ILE A 283 -34.97 19.91 -13.90
C ILE A 283 -34.43 20.26 -12.49
N MET A 284 -33.38 21.07 -12.43
CA MET A 284 -32.83 21.58 -11.17
C MET A 284 -33.81 22.49 -10.41
N GLU A 285 -34.73 23.17 -11.11
CA GLU A 285 -35.78 23.96 -10.46
C GLU A 285 -36.81 23.09 -9.77
N ALA A 286 -37.12 21.93 -10.38
CA ALA A 286 -38.04 20.95 -9.80
C ALA A 286 -37.41 20.25 -8.59
N ILE A 287 -36.11 19.90 -8.64
CA ILE A 287 -35.37 19.31 -7.51
C ILE A 287 -35.32 20.28 -6.31
N ALA A 288 -35.15 21.59 -6.56
CA ALA A 288 -35.10 22.61 -5.52
C ALA A 288 -36.37 22.68 -4.64
N LYS A 289 -37.50 22.12 -5.09
CA LYS A 289 -38.73 21.99 -4.29
C LYS A 289 -38.52 21.11 -3.05
N HIS A 290 -37.56 20.18 -3.08
CA HIS A 290 -37.22 19.26 -1.98
C HIS A 290 -36.05 19.76 -1.10
N ARG A 291 -35.79 21.07 -1.09
CA ARG A 291 -34.68 21.71 -0.35
C ARG A 291 -34.56 21.37 1.14
N ASN A 292 -35.66 20.97 1.78
CA ASN A 292 -35.72 20.74 3.23
C ASN A 292 -35.70 19.24 3.62
N THR A 293 -35.73 18.33 2.64
CA THR A 293 -35.84 16.88 2.86
C THR A 293 -34.68 16.10 2.26
N LEU A 294 -34.13 16.56 1.13
CA LEU A 294 -33.10 15.86 0.37
C LEU A 294 -31.73 15.92 1.07
N THR A 295 -31.15 14.75 1.37
CA THR A 295 -29.83 14.60 2.00
C THR A 295 -28.77 14.05 1.06
N SER A 296 -29.17 13.27 0.06
CA SER A 296 -28.27 12.63 -0.92
C SER A 296 -28.78 12.84 -2.34
N LEU A 297 -27.91 13.30 -3.23
CA LEU A 297 -28.24 13.54 -4.65
C LEU A 297 -27.19 12.93 -5.57
N ILE A 298 -27.61 12.09 -6.51
CA ILE A 298 -26.78 11.57 -7.59
C ILE A 298 -27.34 12.08 -8.92
N LEU A 299 -26.54 12.81 -9.69
CA LEU A 299 -26.96 13.45 -10.93
C LEU A 299 -25.95 13.21 -12.06
N ILE A 300 -26.31 12.34 -12.99
CA ILE A 300 -25.44 11.95 -14.11
C ILE A 300 -26.15 12.32 -15.42
N SER A 301 -25.52 13.16 -16.22
CA SER A 301 -26.05 13.63 -17.51
C SER A 301 -24.93 13.72 -18.53
N GLY A 302 -25.17 13.25 -19.76
CA GLY A 302 -24.26 13.45 -20.89
C GLY A 302 -24.25 14.88 -21.45
N LYS A 303 -24.91 15.84 -20.77
CA LYS A 303 -24.95 17.27 -21.11
C LYS A 303 -24.85 18.13 -19.84
N ILE A 304 -24.30 19.33 -20.01
CA ILE A 304 -24.13 20.32 -18.95
C ILE A 304 -25.49 20.82 -18.43
N LEU A 305 -25.70 20.73 -17.12
CA LEU A 305 -26.89 21.22 -16.42
C LEU A 305 -26.60 22.54 -15.68
N PRO A 306 -27.59 23.43 -15.49
CA PRO A 306 -27.42 24.66 -14.72
C PRO A 306 -27.51 24.39 -13.20
N PHE A 307 -26.36 24.43 -12.51
CA PHE A 307 -26.27 24.13 -11.07
C PHE A 307 -26.57 25.32 -10.13
N ALA A 308 -26.91 26.51 -10.64
CA ALA A 308 -27.07 27.73 -9.83
C ALA A 308 -28.00 27.60 -8.60
N LYS A 309 -29.03 26.74 -8.68
CA LYS A 309 -29.98 26.50 -7.58
C LYS A 309 -29.55 25.43 -6.56
N LEU A 310 -28.41 24.76 -6.75
CA LEU A 310 -27.92 23.74 -5.83
C LEU A 310 -27.66 24.31 -4.41
N LYS A 311 -27.25 25.59 -4.31
CA LYS A 311 -27.16 26.35 -3.06
C LYS A 311 -28.45 26.40 -2.24
N SER A 312 -29.62 26.23 -2.86
CA SER A 312 -30.90 26.28 -2.16
C SER A 312 -31.22 25.00 -1.38
N LEU A 313 -30.45 23.91 -1.58
CA LEU A 313 -30.63 22.63 -0.90
C LEU A 313 -29.94 22.65 0.48
N HIS A 314 -30.66 23.07 1.52
CA HIS A 314 -30.08 23.34 2.83
C HIS A 314 -29.66 22.07 3.61
N LYS A 315 -30.17 20.88 3.28
CA LYS A 315 -29.85 19.62 3.98
C LYS A 315 -29.03 18.63 3.16
N LEU A 316 -28.50 19.04 2.00
CA LEU A 316 -27.75 18.13 1.14
C LEU A 316 -26.36 17.85 1.73
N GLU A 317 -26.11 16.60 2.12
CA GLU A 317 -24.86 16.16 2.75
C GLU A 317 -23.93 15.46 1.75
N SER A 318 -24.48 14.70 0.80
CA SER A 318 -23.72 13.96 -0.22
C SER A 318 -24.19 14.28 -1.64
N LEU A 319 -23.25 14.60 -2.53
CA LEU A 319 -23.49 14.90 -3.94
C LEU A 319 -22.57 14.07 -4.83
N THR A 320 -23.16 13.30 -5.76
CA THR A 320 -22.41 12.58 -6.81
C THR A 320 -22.76 13.11 -8.18
N ILE A 321 -21.74 13.44 -8.98
CA ILE A 321 -21.88 14.00 -10.33
C ILE A 321 -20.87 13.40 -11.30
N SER A 322 -21.13 13.49 -12.60
CA SER A 322 -20.16 13.16 -13.64
C SER A 322 -19.52 14.42 -14.23
N ILE A 323 -18.29 14.30 -14.74
CA ILE A 323 -17.59 15.37 -15.47
C ILE A 323 -18.38 15.89 -16.69
N GLU A 324 -19.30 15.09 -17.25
CA GLU A 324 -20.16 15.50 -18.37
C GLU A 324 -21.34 16.39 -17.91
N THR A 325 -21.72 16.29 -16.64
CA THR A 325 -22.91 16.96 -16.07
C THR A 325 -22.66 18.45 -15.80
N VAL A 326 -21.42 18.87 -15.51
CA VAL A 326 -21.13 20.24 -15.04
C VAL A 326 -19.75 20.75 -15.44
N ARG A 327 -19.62 22.08 -15.58
CA ARG A 327 -18.32 22.74 -15.71
C ARG A 327 -17.67 22.97 -14.33
N PRO A 328 -16.34 22.92 -14.21
CA PRO A 328 -15.65 23.09 -12.94
C PRO A 328 -15.99 24.40 -12.20
N GLU A 329 -16.07 25.52 -12.95
CA GLU A 329 -16.35 26.85 -12.39
C GLU A 329 -17.78 26.97 -11.83
N ASP A 330 -18.75 26.42 -12.55
CA ASP A 330 -20.16 26.45 -12.18
C ASP A 330 -20.45 25.60 -10.94
N LEU A 331 -19.73 24.48 -10.79
CA LEU A 331 -19.86 23.57 -9.65
C LEU A 331 -19.39 24.23 -8.35
N LEU A 332 -18.16 24.72 -8.30
CA LEU A 332 -17.57 25.32 -7.09
C LEU A 332 -18.34 26.57 -6.64
N GLY A 333 -18.91 27.32 -7.59
CA GLY A 333 -19.75 28.48 -7.31
C GLY A 333 -21.15 28.16 -6.77
N SER A 334 -21.57 26.90 -6.78
CA SER A 334 -22.96 26.49 -6.50
C SER A 334 -23.13 25.44 -5.40
N LEU A 335 -22.04 25.01 -4.74
CA LEU A 335 -22.12 24.04 -3.64
C LEU A 335 -22.91 24.59 -2.43
N PRO A 336 -23.83 23.81 -1.83
CA PRO A 336 -24.52 24.19 -0.61
C PRO A 336 -23.59 24.10 0.61
N SER A 337 -23.88 24.89 1.64
CA SER A 337 -23.05 24.95 2.86
C SER A 337 -23.09 23.70 3.73
N SER A 338 -24.11 22.85 3.55
CA SER A 338 -24.30 21.60 4.30
C SER A 338 -23.60 20.38 3.70
N LEU A 339 -22.97 20.54 2.53
CA LEU A 339 -22.29 19.46 1.83
C LEU A 339 -21.07 18.99 2.63
N ARG A 340 -20.93 17.67 2.79
CA ARG A 340 -19.81 16.99 3.44
C ARG A 340 -19.06 16.08 2.48
N GLU A 341 -19.75 15.55 1.48
CA GLU A 341 -19.20 14.61 0.52
C GLU A 341 -19.53 15.03 -0.90
N LEU A 342 -18.50 15.11 -1.75
CA LEU A 342 -18.62 15.36 -3.19
C LEU A 342 -17.93 14.25 -3.96
N ARG A 343 -18.65 13.47 -4.77
CA ARG A 343 -18.07 12.45 -5.65
C ARG A 343 -18.14 12.89 -7.11
N ILE A 344 -17.01 12.82 -7.81
CA ILE A 344 -16.89 13.19 -9.22
C ILE A 344 -16.48 11.94 -10.03
N LEU A 345 -17.37 11.53 -10.95
CA LEU A 345 -17.23 10.35 -11.79
C LEU A 345 -16.57 10.67 -13.13
N GLU A 346 -15.62 9.84 -13.55
CA GLU A 346 -14.77 10.05 -14.75
C GLU A 346 -15.34 9.57 -16.09
N GLU A 347 -16.29 8.61 -16.14
CA GLU A 347 -16.71 8.00 -17.42
C GLU A 347 -18.24 7.89 -17.67
N THR A 348 -18.56 7.47 -18.91
CA THR A 348 -19.56 8.02 -19.85
C THR A 348 -20.68 7.03 -20.20
N ASP A 349 -21.95 7.43 -20.07
CA ASP A 349 -23.09 6.67 -20.67
C ASP A 349 -23.52 7.26 -22.03
N GLY A 350 -22.81 8.27 -22.55
CA GLY A 350 -23.05 8.85 -23.86
C GLY A 350 -21.89 9.75 -24.29
N GLY A 351 -20.90 9.17 -24.97
CA GLY A 351 -19.62 9.81 -25.23
C GLY A 351 -19.71 11.21 -25.85
N THR A 352 -18.92 12.15 -25.31
CA THR A 352 -18.32 13.28 -26.05
C THR A 352 -17.21 14.04 -25.31
N VAL A 353 -16.78 13.67 -24.09
CA VAL A 353 -15.67 14.39 -23.43
C VAL A 353 -14.32 13.76 -23.74
N HIS A 354 -13.47 14.48 -24.48
CA HIS A 354 -12.18 13.99 -24.97
C HIS A 354 -11.00 14.13 -23.99
N ARG A 355 -11.13 14.78 -22.81
CA ARG A 355 -9.98 15.04 -21.90
C ARG A 355 -10.38 15.24 -20.41
N PRO A 356 -10.57 14.16 -19.61
CA PRO A 356 -10.84 14.28 -18.16
C PRO A 356 -9.71 15.01 -17.41
N GLU A 357 -8.46 14.86 -17.83
CA GLU A 357 -7.30 15.54 -17.23
C GLU A 357 -7.40 17.07 -17.25
N VAL A 358 -7.99 17.64 -18.31
CA VAL A 358 -8.15 19.11 -18.43
C VAL A 358 -9.20 19.62 -17.46
N TRP A 359 -10.32 18.89 -17.34
CA TRP A 359 -11.41 19.21 -16.41
C TRP A 359 -10.91 19.22 -14.97
N PHE A 360 -10.18 18.18 -14.55
CA PHE A 360 -9.62 18.10 -13.19
C PHE A 360 -8.54 19.15 -12.94
N LYS A 361 -7.76 19.53 -13.96
CA LYS A 361 -6.78 20.63 -13.84
C LYS A 361 -7.46 21.98 -13.59
N GLU A 362 -8.54 22.28 -14.31
CA GLU A 362 -9.35 23.49 -14.11
C GLU A 362 -10.06 23.47 -12.75
N PHE A 363 -10.62 22.32 -12.36
CA PHE A 363 -11.26 22.12 -11.06
C PHE A 363 -10.30 22.36 -9.89
N ASN A 364 -9.09 21.79 -9.96
CA ASN A 364 -8.06 21.99 -8.93
C ASN A 364 -7.59 23.45 -8.87
N ALA A 365 -7.41 24.12 -10.01
CA ALA A 365 -7.07 25.54 -10.03
C ALA A 365 -8.17 26.42 -9.42
N GLY A 366 -9.45 26.07 -9.64
CA GLY A 366 -10.60 26.74 -9.04
C GLY A 366 -10.74 26.52 -7.53
N LEU A 367 -10.40 25.31 -7.05
CA LEU A 367 -10.35 24.97 -5.62
C LEU A 367 -9.34 25.84 -4.87
N ASP A 368 -8.12 25.96 -5.40
CA ASP A 368 -7.06 26.77 -4.80
C ASP A 368 -7.46 28.25 -4.68
N ALA A 369 -8.12 28.78 -5.71
CA ALA A 369 -8.59 30.17 -5.75
C ALA A 369 -9.76 30.46 -4.79
N ARG A 370 -10.56 29.45 -4.42
CA ARG A 370 -11.80 29.60 -3.63
C ARG A 370 -11.77 28.92 -2.26
N SER A 371 -10.59 28.46 -1.83
CA SER A 371 -10.34 27.76 -0.54
C SER A 371 -10.95 28.45 0.69
N GLY A 372 -11.07 29.78 0.71
CA GLY A 372 -11.70 30.52 1.82
C GLY A 372 -13.24 30.54 1.85
N THR A 373 -13.91 30.03 0.81
CA THR A 373 -15.39 30.06 0.65
C THR A 373 -16.03 28.68 0.63
N LEU A 374 -15.23 27.62 0.70
CA LEU A 374 -15.69 26.23 0.73
C LEU A 374 -16.04 25.81 2.17
N PRO A 375 -17.06 24.96 2.36
CA PRO A 375 -17.33 24.33 3.65
C PRO A 375 -16.09 23.57 4.17
N GLN A 376 -15.78 23.76 5.45
CA GLN A 376 -14.47 23.40 6.03
C GLN A 376 -14.17 21.88 6.08
N ASP A 377 -15.17 21.02 5.87
CA ASP A 377 -15.08 19.56 6.06
C ASP A 377 -15.50 18.73 4.81
N ILE A 378 -15.43 19.29 3.60
CA ILE A 378 -15.80 18.54 2.38
C ILE A 378 -14.73 17.53 2.01
N VAL A 379 -15.13 16.27 1.83
CA VAL A 379 -14.32 15.20 1.22
C VAL A 379 -14.70 15.06 -0.26
N ILE A 380 -13.71 15.11 -1.16
CA ILE A 380 -13.93 15.01 -2.60
C ILE A 380 -13.38 13.69 -3.13
N TYR A 381 -14.26 12.82 -3.63
CA TYR A 381 -13.88 11.55 -4.23
C TYR A 381 -13.77 11.67 -5.75
N ARG A 382 -12.76 11.05 -6.32
CA ARG A 382 -12.63 10.81 -7.77
C ARG A 382 -12.82 9.33 -8.01
N SER A 383 -13.73 8.96 -8.91
CA SER A 383 -14.02 7.55 -9.19
C SER A 383 -14.13 7.26 -10.68
N LEU A 384 -13.52 6.15 -11.10
CA LEU A 384 -13.56 5.64 -12.47
C LEU A 384 -14.72 4.61 -12.59
N HIS A 385 -15.69 4.86 -13.47
CA HIS A 385 -16.78 3.92 -13.70
C HIS A 385 -16.48 3.03 -14.92
N SER A 386 -16.08 1.76 -14.69
CA SER A 386 -15.77 0.81 -15.76
C SER A 386 -17.01 0.39 -16.57
N ARG A 387 -16.93 0.49 -17.90
CA ARG A 387 -17.95 0.07 -18.85
C ARG A 387 -17.85 -1.44 -19.11
N GLY A 388 -18.77 -2.25 -18.57
CA GLY A 388 -18.95 -3.62 -19.08
C GLY A 388 -19.49 -4.69 -18.12
N ASN A 389 -20.75 -4.60 -17.69
CA ASN A 389 -21.70 -5.71 -17.59
C ASN A 389 -23.02 -5.19 -16.96
N PRO A 390 -24.21 -5.56 -17.44
CA PRO A 390 -25.47 -5.20 -16.78
C PRO A 390 -25.66 -5.89 -15.41
N VAL A 391 -24.77 -6.81 -15.05
CA VAL A 391 -24.80 -7.60 -13.81
C VAL A 391 -23.35 -7.69 -13.32
N GLY A 392 -23.04 -7.00 -12.22
CA GLY A 392 -21.73 -7.07 -11.56
C GLY A 392 -20.64 -6.18 -12.16
N ALA A 393 -20.73 -4.86 -11.92
CA ALA A 393 -19.54 -4.02 -11.83
C ALA A 393 -19.26 -3.81 -10.33
N SER A 394 -18.28 -4.53 -9.81
CA SER A 394 -17.66 -4.25 -8.52
C SER A 394 -17.24 -2.78 -8.50
N HIS A 395 -17.71 -2.03 -7.50
CA HIS A 395 -17.05 -0.77 -7.13
C HIS A 395 -15.60 -1.14 -6.82
N VAL A 396 -14.69 -0.75 -7.70
CA VAL A 396 -13.28 -0.70 -7.32
C VAL A 396 -13.24 0.31 -6.18
N HIS A 397 -12.83 -0.13 -4.99
CA HIS A 397 -12.40 0.80 -3.94
C HIS A 397 -11.16 1.51 -4.50
N ASP A 398 -11.39 2.60 -5.22
CA ASP A 398 -10.36 3.55 -5.57
C ASP A 398 -10.20 4.51 -4.39
N ASP A 399 -8.95 4.72 -4.00
CA ASP A 399 -8.56 5.48 -2.83
C ASP A 399 -9.24 6.86 -2.79
N PRO A 400 -9.79 7.29 -1.64
CA PRO A 400 -10.28 8.64 -1.50
C PRO A 400 -9.17 9.62 -1.85
N ILE A 401 -9.40 10.51 -2.82
CA ILE A 401 -8.59 11.73 -2.92
C ILE A 401 -8.98 12.58 -1.71
N HIS A 402 -8.37 12.30 -0.57
CA HIS A 402 -8.29 13.29 0.48
C HIS A 402 -7.57 14.48 -0.14
N LEU A 403 -8.30 15.53 -0.51
CA LEU A 403 -7.77 16.87 -0.64
C LEU A 403 -7.34 17.33 0.76
N ARG A 404 -6.31 16.66 1.31
CA ARG A 404 -5.41 17.36 2.19
C ARG A 404 -4.84 18.47 1.31
N PRO A 405 -4.97 19.76 1.70
CA PRO A 405 -4.30 20.81 0.96
C PRO A 405 -2.85 20.38 0.82
N SER A 406 -2.34 20.29 -0.43
CA SER A 406 -0.96 19.94 -0.74
C SER A 406 -0.08 20.63 0.29
N ARG A 407 0.47 19.88 1.25
CA ARG A 407 1.30 20.46 2.30
C ARG A 407 2.46 21.09 1.57
N LYS A 408 2.44 22.43 1.43
CA LYS A 408 3.55 23.16 0.82
C LYS A 408 4.80 22.69 1.56
N PRO A 409 5.81 22.14 0.87
CA PRO A 409 7.00 21.62 1.53
C PRO A 409 7.61 22.77 2.32
N ARG A 410 7.49 22.70 3.65
CA ARG A 410 8.09 23.70 4.54
C ARG A 410 9.59 23.51 4.41
N ARG A 411 10.23 24.35 3.59
CA ARG A 411 11.69 24.35 3.33
C ARG A 411 12.49 24.22 4.62
N THR A 412 12.02 24.79 5.72
CA THR A 412 12.65 24.70 7.04
C THR A 412 12.80 23.27 7.56
N GLY A 413 11.80 22.40 7.36
CA GLY A 413 11.82 21.03 7.86
C GLY A 413 12.88 20.17 7.17
N ILE A 414 12.99 20.27 5.84
CA ILE A 414 14.01 19.52 5.09
C ILE A 414 15.42 20.01 5.42
N TRP A 415 15.64 21.32 5.57
CA TRP A 415 16.96 21.85 5.98
C TRP A 415 17.33 21.41 7.39
N ALA A 416 16.38 21.37 8.33
CA ALA A 416 16.60 20.85 9.68
C ALA A 416 16.97 19.35 9.65
N LEU A 417 16.30 18.55 8.81
CA LEU A 417 16.62 17.13 8.63
C LEU A 417 18.02 16.93 8.01
N LEU A 418 18.38 17.71 6.99
CA LEU A 418 19.73 17.66 6.39
C LEU A 418 20.81 18.08 7.39
N ALA A 419 20.54 19.10 8.20
CA ALA A 419 21.44 19.52 9.27
C ALA A 419 21.61 18.42 10.33
N LEU A 420 20.52 17.76 10.75
CA LEU A 420 20.57 16.63 11.67
C LEU A 420 21.45 15.49 11.13
N VAL A 421 21.24 15.08 9.87
CA VAL A 421 22.05 14.04 9.20
C VAL A 421 23.52 14.45 9.13
N LEU A 422 23.82 15.71 8.80
CA LEU A 422 25.19 16.23 8.76
C LEU A 422 25.87 16.16 10.12
N LEU A 423 25.22 16.67 11.17
CA LEU A 423 25.79 16.77 12.51
C LEU A 423 26.10 15.39 13.10
N VAL A 424 25.15 14.45 12.99
CA VAL A 424 25.30 13.09 13.52
C VAL A 424 26.38 12.31 12.78
N ASN A 425 26.38 12.35 11.45
CA ASN A 425 27.40 11.64 10.66
C ASN A 425 28.79 12.23 10.90
N LEU A 426 28.91 13.56 11.00
CA LEU A 426 30.19 14.20 11.24
C LEU A 426 30.76 13.85 12.62
N ALA A 427 29.91 13.83 13.65
CA ALA A 427 30.30 13.39 15.00
C ALA A 427 30.78 11.93 15.00
N ALA A 428 30.10 11.03 14.29
CA ALA A 428 30.52 9.64 14.15
C ALA A 428 31.89 9.51 13.45
N SER A 429 32.14 10.29 12.40
CA SER A 429 33.43 10.27 11.71
C SER A 429 34.58 10.83 12.56
N LEU A 430 34.31 11.81 13.43
CA LEU A 430 35.30 12.36 14.37
C LEU A 430 35.62 11.40 15.53
N TYR A 431 34.81 10.35 15.73
CA TYR A 431 35.00 9.38 16.81
C TYR A 431 35.90 8.20 16.41
N GLN A 432 35.66 7.58 15.25
CA GLN A 432 36.25 6.27 14.90
C GLN A 432 37.79 6.25 14.89
N LEU A 433 38.42 7.21 14.19
CA LEU A 433 39.86 7.27 14.06
C LEU A 433 40.56 7.66 15.37
N PRO A 434 40.16 8.74 16.06
CA PRO A 434 40.80 9.14 17.33
C PRO A 434 40.60 8.13 18.45
N LEU A 435 39.46 7.42 18.50
CA LEU A 435 39.25 6.33 19.45
C LEU A 435 40.35 5.26 19.34
N SER A 436 40.68 4.87 18.10
CA SER A 436 41.73 3.87 17.84
C SER A 436 43.08 4.33 18.44
N ARG A 437 43.40 5.62 18.29
CA ARG A 437 44.61 6.22 18.86
C ARG A 437 44.59 6.29 20.38
N VAL A 438 43.44 6.61 20.99
CA VAL A 438 43.29 6.64 22.47
C VAL A 438 43.48 5.24 23.05
N ILE A 439 42.82 4.23 22.50
CA ILE A 439 42.95 2.84 22.97
C ILE A 439 44.40 2.36 22.81
N GLU A 440 45.03 2.64 21.66
CA GLU A 440 46.44 2.31 21.44
C GLU A 440 47.34 2.96 22.48
N ARG A 441 47.20 4.27 22.71
CA ARG A 441 48.02 5.01 23.69
C ARG A 441 47.93 4.37 25.08
N ARG A 442 46.72 3.99 25.50
CA ARG A 442 46.47 3.38 26.81
C ARG A 442 47.10 2.00 26.94
N LEU A 443 46.86 1.11 25.96
CA LEU A 443 47.46 -0.23 25.92
C LEU A 443 49.00 -0.17 25.83
N CYS A 444 49.52 0.78 25.06
CA CYS A 444 50.94 1.01 24.91
C CYS A 444 51.59 1.40 26.24
N ARG A 445 50.99 2.36 26.97
CA ARG A 445 51.45 2.75 28.29
C ARG A 445 51.38 1.58 29.29
N GLU A 446 50.28 0.82 29.31
CA GLU A 446 50.14 -0.37 30.16
C GLU A 446 51.24 -1.41 29.87
N HIS A 447 51.58 -1.61 28.59
CA HIS A 447 52.63 -2.55 28.17
C HIS A 447 54.03 -2.11 28.62
N TYR A 448 54.40 -0.84 28.40
CA TYR A 448 55.73 -0.33 28.77
C TYR A 448 55.86 -0.09 30.28
N ALA A 449 54.78 0.19 31.00
CA ALA A 449 54.81 0.29 32.46
C ALA A 449 55.28 -1.02 33.13
N VAL A 450 55.04 -2.17 32.48
CA VAL A 450 55.50 -3.48 32.95
C VAL A 450 56.83 -3.90 32.34
N THR A 451 57.04 -3.60 31.05
CA THR A 451 58.18 -4.15 30.28
C THR A 451 59.43 -3.27 30.38
N ASP A 452 59.28 -1.95 30.22
CA ASP A 452 60.37 -0.97 30.27
C ASP A 452 59.83 0.42 30.61
N PRO A 453 59.80 0.79 31.91
CA PRO A 453 59.29 2.08 32.36
C PRO A 453 60.09 3.29 31.88
N SER A 454 61.33 3.10 31.40
CA SER A 454 62.21 4.21 30.98
C SER A 454 61.75 4.90 29.69
N VAL A 455 60.93 4.21 28.90
CA VAL A 455 60.37 4.70 27.62
C VAL A 455 59.23 5.69 27.84
N ILE A 456 58.66 5.73 29.05
CA ILE A 456 57.58 6.65 29.42
C ILE A 456 58.19 8.00 29.77
N ASP A 457 57.78 9.05 29.04
CA ASP A 457 58.27 10.40 29.31
C ASP A 457 57.76 10.97 30.65
N LYS A 458 58.27 12.14 31.04
CA LYS A 458 57.89 12.81 32.29
C LYS A 458 56.41 13.22 32.33
N ASP A 459 55.78 13.35 31.17
CA ASP A 459 54.36 13.67 31.00
C ASP A 459 53.48 12.41 30.93
N GLY A 460 54.07 11.22 31.07
CA GLY A 460 53.38 9.93 31.06
C GLY A 460 53.05 9.40 29.67
N ASN A 461 53.65 9.93 28.61
CA ASN A 461 53.41 9.56 27.22
C ASN A 461 54.49 8.64 26.64
N VAL A 462 54.07 7.87 25.64
CA VAL A 462 54.95 7.01 24.83
C VAL A 462 54.81 7.43 23.37
N ALA A 463 55.94 7.55 22.67
CA ALA A 463 55.97 7.88 21.25
C ALA A 463 55.15 6.86 20.43
N GLU A 464 54.29 7.35 19.52
CA GLU A 464 53.35 6.50 18.79
C GLU A 464 54.03 5.39 17.96
N SER A 465 55.22 5.65 17.44
CA SER A 465 56.00 4.67 16.68
C SER A 465 56.35 3.41 17.49
N LEU A 466 56.52 3.55 18.81
CA LEU A 466 56.83 2.45 19.74
C LEU A 466 55.59 1.64 20.15
N CYS A 467 54.38 2.14 19.86
CA CYS A 467 53.12 1.50 20.21
C CYS A 467 52.64 0.45 19.20
N LYS A 468 53.44 0.18 18.16
CA LYS A 468 53.10 -0.78 17.10
C LYS A 468 53.50 -2.22 17.45
N VAL A 469 53.84 -2.54 18.69
CA VAL A 469 54.16 -3.91 19.15
C VAL A 469 52.93 -4.82 19.10
N ASP A 470 53.14 -6.13 18.90
CA ASP A 470 52.05 -7.08 18.61
C ASP A 470 51.01 -7.16 19.74
N GLY A 471 51.45 -7.20 21.00
CA GLY A 471 50.53 -7.27 22.15
C GLY A 471 49.57 -6.07 22.24
N VAL A 472 50.07 -4.86 21.97
CA VAL A 472 49.27 -3.63 21.98
C VAL A 472 48.26 -3.64 20.83
N GLN A 473 48.70 -4.06 19.63
CA GLN A 473 47.87 -4.02 18.42
C GLN A 473 46.81 -5.13 18.41
N GLN A 474 47.12 -6.30 18.98
CA GLN A 474 46.12 -7.34 19.24
C GLN A 474 45.08 -6.88 20.27
N GLY A 475 45.52 -6.24 21.36
CA GLY A 475 44.61 -5.66 22.36
C GLY A 475 43.70 -4.59 21.74
N LEU A 476 44.26 -3.70 20.92
CA LEU A 476 43.50 -2.68 20.18
C LEU A 476 42.45 -3.31 19.28
N ALA A 477 42.86 -4.28 18.46
CA ALA A 477 42.00 -5.01 17.54
C ALA A 477 40.84 -5.70 18.28
N TRP A 478 41.13 -6.35 19.41
CA TRP A 478 40.14 -7.06 20.21
C TRP A 478 39.14 -6.11 20.87
N ILE A 479 39.60 -5.01 21.48
CA ILE A 479 38.73 -4.01 22.10
C ILE A 479 37.85 -3.36 21.03
N GLN A 480 38.43 -2.86 19.93
CA GLN A 480 37.68 -2.17 18.90
C GLN A 480 36.67 -3.10 18.20
N GLY A 481 37.07 -4.32 17.85
CA GLY A 481 36.15 -5.27 17.22
C GLY A 481 35.00 -5.66 18.16
N THR A 482 35.26 -5.77 19.47
CA THR A 482 34.22 -6.07 20.47
C THR A 482 33.26 -4.89 20.59
N MET A 483 33.79 -3.67 20.66
CA MET A 483 32.99 -2.45 20.70
C MET A 483 32.08 -2.29 19.48
N GLU A 484 32.63 -2.48 18.28
CA GLU A 484 31.86 -2.40 17.03
C GLU A 484 30.77 -3.48 16.95
N THR A 485 31.10 -4.72 17.36
CA THR A 485 30.13 -5.81 17.36
C THR A 485 29.00 -5.54 18.34
N ALA A 486 29.31 -5.08 19.56
CA ALA A 486 28.30 -4.73 20.56
C ALA A 486 27.38 -3.60 20.09
N TRP A 487 27.94 -2.57 19.43
CA TRP A 487 27.16 -1.47 18.84
C TRP A 487 26.17 -1.96 17.77
N ILE A 488 26.66 -2.72 16.79
CA ILE A 488 25.82 -3.21 15.67
C ILE A 488 24.74 -4.15 16.17
N VAL A 489 25.07 -5.06 17.09
CA VAL A 489 24.10 -6.01 17.66
C VAL A 489 23.00 -5.28 18.41
N GLY A 490 23.34 -4.33 19.30
CA GLY A 490 22.36 -3.59 20.08
C GLY A 490 21.43 -2.76 19.19
N ASP A 491 21.99 -2.04 18.22
CA ASP A 491 21.23 -1.25 17.25
C ASP A 491 20.30 -2.12 16.39
N PHE A 492 20.81 -3.23 15.84
CA PHE A 492 20.02 -4.13 15.01
C PHE A 492 18.84 -4.73 15.78
N ILE A 493 19.06 -5.19 17.02
CA ILE A 493 17.99 -5.74 17.87
C ILE A 493 16.92 -4.67 18.12
N MET A 494 17.32 -3.47 18.51
CA MET A 494 16.41 -2.40 18.94
C MET A 494 15.78 -1.59 17.80
N THR A 495 16.19 -1.80 16.55
CA THR A 495 15.60 -1.12 15.39
C THR A 495 14.07 -1.25 15.31
N ILE A 496 13.51 -2.45 15.52
CA ILE A 496 12.05 -2.66 15.46
C ILE A 496 11.36 -2.14 16.73
N PRO A 497 11.77 -2.51 17.97
CA PRO A 497 11.15 -1.98 19.18
C PRO A 497 11.11 -0.46 19.22
N LEU A 498 12.22 0.22 18.88
CA LEU A 498 12.27 1.68 18.85
C LEU A 498 11.48 2.27 17.68
N GLY A 499 11.32 1.53 16.58
CA GLY A 499 10.41 1.89 15.49
C GLY A 499 8.94 1.95 15.96
N PHE A 500 8.46 0.94 16.67
CA PHE A 500 7.13 0.97 17.30
C PHE A 500 7.00 2.10 18.34
N LEU A 501 8.04 2.29 19.14
CA LEU A 501 8.05 3.35 20.15
C LEU A 501 7.98 4.73 19.50
N ALA A 502 8.50 4.89 18.28
CA ALA A 502 8.43 6.13 17.51
C ALA A 502 7.01 6.44 17.02
N GLU A 503 6.20 5.43 16.73
CA GLU A 503 4.79 5.61 16.40
C GLU A 503 3.96 6.01 17.63
N ARG A 504 4.28 5.45 18.80
CA ARG A 504 3.54 5.73 20.04
C ARG A 504 3.94 7.02 20.74
N TYR A 505 5.23 7.33 20.81
CA TYR A 505 5.77 8.46 21.58
C TYR A 505 6.28 9.61 20.70
N GLY A 506 6.10 9.50 19.38
CA GLY A 506 6.57 10.48 18.39
C GLY A 506 7.99 10.19 17.91
N ARG A 507 8.24 10.51 16.63
CA ARG A 507 9.53 10.24 15.96
C ARG A 507 10.64 11.13 16.49
N ARG A 508 10.33 12.35 16.93
CA ARG A 508 11.31 13.27 17.52
C ARG A 508 11.87 12.75 18.84
N SER A 509 11.00 12.20 19.70
CA SER A 509 11.38 11.64 20.99
C SER A 509 12.42 10.51 20.81
N ILE A 510 12.20 9.64 19.83
CA ILE A 510 13.12 8.54 19.54
C ILE A 510 14.42 9.04 18.88
N LEU A 511 14.37 10.08 18.04
CA LEU A 511 15.60 10.71 17.54
C LEU A 511 16.42 11.32 18.69
N CYS A 512 15.80 12.02 19.64
CA CYS A 512 16.50 12.53 20.83
C CYS A 512 17.10 11.39 21.67
N LEU A 513 16.36 10.30 21.85
CA LEU A 513 16.84 9.10 22.54
C LEU A 513 18.06 8.48 21.83
N ASN A 514 18.07 8.48 20.49
CA ASN A 514 19.16 7.97 19.67
C ASN A 514 20.47 8.79 19.76
N ILE A 515 20.38 10.08 20.12
CA ILE A 515 21.56 10.94 20.37
C ILE A 515 22.25 10.57 21.69
N ALA A 516 21.51 10.17 22.72
CA ALA A 516 22.05 9.84 24.04
C ALA A 516 23.20 8.80 24.02
N PRO A 517 23.08 7.61 23.40
CA PRO A 517 24.16 6.62 23.38
C PRO A 517 25.41 7.11 22.62
N ARG A 518 25.26 8.03 21.66
CA ARG A 518 26.41 8.64 20.96
C ARG A 518 27.16 9.60 21.86
N ILE A 519 26.45 10.45 22.60
CA ILE A 519 27.10 11.32 23.60
C ILE A 519 27.82 10.48 24.66
N ILE A 520 27.19 9.38 25.11
CA ILE A 520 27.81 8.43 26.04
C ILE A 520 29.09 7.82 25.44
N LEU A 521 29.08 7.38 24.17
CA LEU A 521 30.27 6.85 23.51
C LEU A 521 31.45 7.84 23.55
N LEU A 522 31.23 9.08 23.14
CA LEU A 522 32.28 10.09 23.08
C LEU A 522 32.76 10.48 24.48
N THR A 523 31.82 10.73 25.40
CA THR A 523 32.14 11.12 26.78
C THR A 523 32.87 10.00 27.51
N TRP A 524 32.43 8.76 27.38
CA TRP A 524 33.07 7.59 28.01
C TRP A 524 34.47 7.34 27.47
N ALA A 525 34.70 7.54 26.17
CA ALA A 525 36.03 7.45 25.58
C ALA A 525 37.00 8.49 26.17
N VAL A 526 36.51 9.72 26.42
CA VAL A 526 37.30 10.76 27.10
C VAL A 526 37.56 10.39 28.55
N ILE A 527 36.54 9.94 29.30
CA ILE A 527 36.66 9.57 30.72
C ILE A 527 37.66 8.41 30.89
N VAL A 528 37.44 7.26 30.25
CA VAL A 528 38.32 6.08 30.39
C VAL A 528 39.71 6.34 29.80
N GLY A 529 39.77 7.18 28.77
CA GLY A 529 41.03 7.60 28.16
C GLY A 529 41.86 8.50 29.06
N TYR A 530 41.25 9.44 29.79
CA TYR A 530 41.94 10.42 30.63
C TYR A 530 42.26 9.89 32.03
N PHE A 531 41.35 9.13 32.63
CA PHE A 531 41.51 8.59 33.99
C PHE A 531 42.34 7.31 33.97
N GLU A 532 43.63 7.49 33.69
CA GLU A 532 44.47 6.36 33.31
C GLU A 532 44.81 5.39 34.44
N GLN A 533 44.83 5.88 35.68
CA GLN A 533 45.23 5.14 36.87
C GLN A 533 44.06 4.44 37.57
N THR A 534 42.83 4.93 37.38
CA THR A 534 41.65 4.43 38.11
C THR A 534 40.82 3.44 37.28
N LEU A 535 40.78 3.61 35.96
CA LEU A 535 39.97 2.77 35.07
C LEU A 535 40.86 1.92 34.15
N PRO A 536 40.61 0.61 34.00
CA PRO A 536 41.35 -0.23 33.06
C PRO A 536 40.95 0.06 31.61
N THR A 537 41.85 -0.14 30.64
CA THR A 537 41.55 0.11 29.22
C THR A 537 40.37 -0.70 28.68
N LYS A 538 40.13 -1.90 29.23
CA LYS A 538 38.97 -2.75 28.89
C LYS A 538 37.61 -2.11 29.23
N ALA A 539 37.56 -1.13 30.13
CA ALA A 539 36.34 -0.40 30.46
C ALA A 539 35.75 0.36 29.25
N MET A 540 36.55 0.62 28.21
CA MET A 540 36.07 1.17 26.92
C MET A 540 34.92 0.37 26.30
N ILE A 541 34.86 -0.95 26.56
CA ILE A 541 33.85 -1.87 26.01
C ILE A 541 32.45 -1.62 26.59
N ALA A 542 32.31 -0.89 27.70
CA ALA A 542 31.02 -0.65 28.32
C ALA A 542 30.10 0.28 27.51
N SER A 543 30.65 1.32 26.86
CA SER A 543 29.83 2.35 26.21
C SER A 543 28.99 1.87 25.01
N PRO A 544 29.46 0.95 24.14
CA PRO A 544 28.66 0.51 23.00
C PRO A 544 27.40 -0.28 23.37
N PHE A 545 27.31 -0.84 24.58
CA PHE A 545 26.10 -1.53 25.04
C PHE A 545 24.90 -0.57 25.20
N PHE A 546 25.13 0.73 25.34
CA PHE A 546 24.06 1.73 25.34
C PHE A 546 23.41 1.91 23.97
N SER A 547 23.95 1.32 22.89
CA SER A 547 23.31 1.26 21.55
C SER A 547 21.90 0.70 21.56
N VAL A 548 21.47 0.02 22.64
CA VAL A 548 20.08 -0.38 22.87
C VAL A 548 19.10 0.80 22.89
N LEU A 549 19.56 2.02 23.17
CA LEU A 549 18.75 3.24 23.08
C LEU A 549 18.69 3.81 21.65
N GLY A 550 19.48 3.25 20.73
CA GLY A 550 19.46 3.55 19.31
C GLY A 550 20.87 3.66 18.70
N GLY A 551 21.06 3.09 17.51
CA GLY A 551 22.29 3.20 16.71
C GLY A 551 21.99 3.74 15.32
N ASP A 552 22.76 3.32 14.32
CA ASP A 552 22.75 3.89 12.97
C ASP A 552 21.53 3.41 12.16
N CYS A 553 21.07 2.17 12.39
CA CYS A 553 19.88 1.61 11.75
C CYS A 553 18.63 2.35 12.20
N VAL A 554 18.47 2.56 13.52
CA VAL A 554 17.36 3.34 14.10
C VAL A 554 17.36 4.77 13.54
N PHE A 555 18.52 5.44 13.56
CA PHE A 555 18.66 6.82 13.08
C PHE A 555 18.29 6.94 11.59
N ASN A 556 18.87 6.10 10.74
CA ASN A 556 18.60 6.11 9.31
C ASN A 556 17.12 5.79 9.03
N SER A 557 16.57 4.75 9.66
CA SER A 557 15.16 4.37 9.46
C SER A 557 14.20 5.53 9.76
N ILE A 558 14.35 6.17 10.93
CA ILE A 558 13.47 7.26 11.34
C ILE A 558 13.67 8.50 10.47
N THR A 559 14.91 8.88 10.14
CA THR A 559 15.17 10.05 9.28
C THR A 559 14.65 9.86 7.85
N TYR A 560 14.78 8.67 7.27
CA TYR A 560 14.17 8.35 5.98
C TYR A 560 12.64 8.33 6.04
N ALA A 561 12.06 7.80 7.12
CA ALA A 561 10.62 7.85 7.33
C ALA A 561 10.11 9.30 7.43
N ILE A 562 10.82 10.18 8.14
CA ILE A 562 10.47 11.60 8.23
C ILE A 562 10.58 12.28 6.87
N ALA A 563 11.64 12.02 6.10
CA ALA A 563 11.77 12.56 4.74
C ALA A 563 10.65 12.08 3.81
N SER A 564 10.17 10.85 3.98
CA SER A 564 9.03 10.32 3.24
C SER A 564 7.73 11.03 3.62
N ASP A 565 7.47 11.24 4.91
CA ASP A 565 6.26 11.90 5.40
C ASP A 565 6.21 13.40 5.06
N MET A 566 7.34 14.01 4.68
CA MET A 566 7.41 15.43 4.32
C MET A 566 6.78 15.75 2.96
N THR A 567 6.56 14.76 2.10
CA THR A 567 6.01 14.97 0.76
C THR A 567 5.28 13.74 0.22
N ASP A 568 4.11 13.97 -0.34
CA ASP A 568 3.34 12.94 -1.05
C ASP A 568 3.83 12.76 -2.51
N ASP A 569 4.72 13.65 -3.00
CA ASP A 569 5.28 13.57 -4.35
C ASP A 569 6.49 12.60 -4.40
N HIS A 570 6.33 11.53 -5.17
CA HIS A 570 7.37 10.52 -5.37
C HIS A 570 8.70 11.08 -5.92
N VAL A 571 8.66 12.10 -6.78
CA VAL A 571 9.85 12.71 -7.38
C VAL A 571 10.59 13.56 -6.34
N LEU A 572 9.84 14.35 -5.57
CA LEU A 572 10.41 15.18 -4.51
C LEU A 572 10.98 14.32 -3.37
N ARG A 573 10.30 13.23 -3.01
CA ARG A 573 10.78 12.23 -2.04
C ARG A 573 12.12 11.61 -2.46
N ALA A 574 12.23 11.17 -3.72
CA ALA A 574 13.49 10.64 -4.25
C ALA A 574 14.62 11.69 -4.21
N THR A 575 14.28 12.96 -4.43
CA THR A 575 15.23 14.09 -4.32
C THR A 575 15.71 14.28 -2.88
N TYR A 576 14.82 14.20 -1.88
CA TYR A 576 15.18 14.30 -0.46
C TYR A 576 16.11 13.17 -0.02
N PHE A 577 15.82 11.93 -0.41
CA PHE A 577 16.70 10.79 -0.16
C PHE A 577 18.07 10.98 -0.83
N GLY A 578 18.09 11.55 -2.03
CA GLY A 578 19.31 11.94 -2.74
C GLY A 578 20.13 12.98 -1.97
N TRP A 579 19.50 14.02 -1.40
CA TRP A 579 20.18 15.02 -0.59
C TRP A 579 20.75 14.45 0.71
N MET A 580 19.98 13.64 1.45
CA MET A 580 20.46 12.96 2.66
C MET A 580 21.68 12.07 2.39
N SER A 581 21.63 11.33 1.29
CA SER A 581 22.76 10.50 0.84
C SER A 581 23.97 11.36 0.48
N SER A 582 23.75 12.50 -0.20
CA SER A 582 24.81 13.44 -0.58
C SER A 582 25.53 14.03 0.63
N VAL A 583 24.79 14.42 1.68
CA VAL A 583 25.36 14.87 2.95
C VAL A 583 26.27 13.81 3.55
N SER A 584 25.81 12.56 3.57
CA SER A 584 26.59 11.43 4.09
C SER A 584 27.88 11.21 3.29
N TYR A 585 27.86 11.37 1.97
CA TYR A 585 29.06 11.28 1.12
C TYR A 585 30.06 12.41 1.40
N VAL A 586 29.60 13.64 1.57
CA VAL A 586 30.47 14.77 1.93
C VAL A 586 31.16 14.53 3.27
N VAL A 587 30.43 14.00 4.26
CA VAL A 587 31.02 13.63 5.54
C VAL A 587 32.03 12.48 5.39
N ASN A 588 31.73 11.45 4.60
CA ASN A 588 32.68 10.36 4.37
C ASN A 588 33.97 10.82 3.66
N LEU A 589 33.90 11.92 2.91
CA LEU A 589 35.04 12.55 2.23
C LEU A 589 35.91 13.38 3.19
N LEU A 590 35.28 14.29 3.92
CA LEU A 590 35.98 15.27 4.78
C LEU A 590 36.24 14.74 6.19
N GLY A 591 35.43 13.81 6.65
CA GLY A 591 35.41 13.29 8.02
C GLY A 591 36.75 12.71 8.47
N PRO A 592 37.38 11.79 7.74
CA PRO A 592 38.71 11.27 8.11
C PRO A 592 39.81 12.34 8.13
N ALA A 593 39.73 13.35 7.24
CA ALA A 593 40.68 14.47 7.23
C ALA A 593 40.47 15.38 8.44
N LEU A 594 39.22 15.70 8.77
CA LEU A 594 38.86 16.50 9.95
C LEU A 594 39.23 15.77 11.24
N ALA A 595 38.97 14.47 11.34
CA ALA A 595 39.37 13.64 12.47
C ALA A 595 40.88 13.61 12.63
N SER A 596 41.61 13.47 11.53
CA SER A 596 43.07 13.46 11.52
C SER A 596 43.68 14.81 11.91
N ALA A 597 43.19 15.91 11.33
CA ALA A 597 43.64 17.25 11.65
C ALA A 597 43.35 17.61 13.12
N SER A 598 42.13 17.37 13.59
CA SER A 598 41.74 17.66 14.97
C SER A 598 42.56 16.86 15.99
N MET A 599 42.77 15.56 15.78
CA MET A 599 43.55 14.74 16.72
C MET A 599 45.05 15.03 16.68
N SER A 600 45.57 15.57 15.55
CA SER A 600 46.96 16.02 15.44
C SER A 600 47.24 17.30 16.22
N LEU A 601 46.23 18.16 16.39
CA LEU A 601 46.32 19.35 17.25
C LEU A 601 46.25 18.95 18.72
N LEU A 602 45.18 18.26 19.11
CA LEU A 602 44.96 17.78 20.47
C LEU A 602 44.14 16.48 20.40
N LEU A 603 44.66 15.41 21.01
CA LEU A 603 44.03 14.08 20.95
C LEU A 603 42.56 14.06 21.38
N TRP A 604 42.17 14.92 22.33
CA TRP A 604 40.82 15.00 22.89
C TRP A 604 39.86 15.90 22.10
N LEU A 605 40.38 16.79 21.27
CA LEU A 605 39.61 17.80 20.53
C LEU A 605 38.54 17.22 19.58
N PRO A 606 38.78 16.11 18.84
CA PRO A 606 37.73 15.48 18.04
C PRO A 606 36.50 15.06 18.85
N PHE A 607 36.70 14.54 20.07
CA PHE A 607 35.59 14.09 20.93
C PHE A 607 34.77 15.27 21.45
N TRP A 608 35.41 16.36 21.87
CA TRP A 608 34.70 17.57 22.30
C TRP A 608 33.91 18.20 21.15
N ILE A 609 34.51 18.29 19.95
CA ILE A 609 33.78 18.75 18.75
C ILE A 609 32.59 17.83 18.48
N GLY A 610 32.78 16.51 18.51
CA GLY A 610 31.69 15.55 18.31
C GLY A 610 30.55 15.69 19.33
N ILE A 611 30.86 15.91 20.61
CA ILE A 611 29.84 16.16 21.65
C ILE A 611 29.07 17.45 21.34
N ILE A 612 29.76 18.54 20.99
CA ILE A 612 29.11 19.81 20.63
C ILE A 612 28.20 19.63 19.39
N LEU A 613 28.65 18.91 18.37
CA LEU A 613 27.84 18.62 17.18
C LEU A 613 26.57 17.83 17.53
N LEU A 614 26.67 16.84 18.42
CA LEU A 614 25.51 16.05 18.87
C LEU A 614 24.56 16.88 19.74
N LEU A 615 25.06 17.80 20.57
CA LEU A 615 24.22 18.74 21.31
C LEU A 615 23.49 19.72 20.38
N LEU A 616 24.15 20.17 19.29
CA LEU A 616 23.53 20.98 18.24
C LEU A 616 22.51 20.20 17.39
N ALA A 617 22.55 18.86 17.41
CA ALA A 617 21.55 18.04 16.73
C ALA A 617 20.19 18.07 17.44
N ILE A 618 20.16 18.28 18.78
CA ILE A 618 18.92 18.36 19.57
C ILE A 618 18.01 19.51 19.11
N PRO A 619 18.48 20.77 18.95
CA PRO A 619 17.64 21.83 18.40
C PRO A 619 17.27 21.60 16.93
N ALA A 620 18.12 20.92 16.15
CA ALA A 620 17.72 20.50 14.79
C ALA A 620 16.53 19.54 14.83
N ILE A 621 16.47 18.62 15.81
CA ILE A 621 15.31 17.74 16.03
C ILE A 621 14.07 18.52 16.47
N SER A 622 14.20 19.56 17.31
CA SER A 622 13.04 20.37 17.71
C SER A 622 12.46 21.22 16.57
N LEU A 623 13.28 21.53 15.56
CA LEU A 623 12.89 22.23 14.33
C LEU A 623 12.17 21.35 13.31
N LEU A 624 12.30 20.01 13.39
CA LEU A 624 11.41 19.12 12.66
C LEU A 624 9.99 19.34 13.19
N GLU A 625 8.95 19.32 12.37
CA GLU A 625 7.57 19.45 12.85
C GLU A 625 6.96 18.06 13.09
N GLU A 626 6.09 17.89 14.09
CA GLU A 626 5.47 16.61 14.44
C GLU A 626 4.14 16.69 13.74
N SER A 627 3.93 15.88 12.71
CA SER A 627 2.65 15.86 12.02
C SER A 627 1.59 15.36 13.01
N PRO A 628 0.53 16.13 13.31
CA PRO A 628 -0.50 15.71 14.26
C PRO A 628 -1.36 14.54 13.76
N ASP A 629 -1.22 14.13 12.50
CA ASP A 629 -2.00 13.06 11.88
C ASP A 629 -1.22 11.74 11.77
N SER A 630 -0.59 11.28 12.85
CA SER A 630 -0.10 9.90 12.94
C SER A 630 -1.25 8.96 13.34
N HIS A 631 -2.30 8.91 12.52
CA HIS A 631 -3.28 7.82 12.59
C HIS A 631 -2.72 6.59 11.83
N PRO A 632 -2.92 5.36 12.35
CA PRO A 632 -2.32 4.15 11.82
C PRO A 632 -2.81 3.74 10.42
N ASP A 633 -3.85 4.36 9.87
CA ASP A 633 -4.47 3.96 8.60
C ASP A 633 -3.91 4.67 7.35
N ALA A 634 -2.80 5.42 7.47
CA ALA A 634 -2.14 6.04 6.33
C ALA A 634 -1.23 5.04 5.59
N ASP A 635 -1.73 4.53 4.46
CA ASP A 635 -1.08 3.82 3.36
C ASP A 635 0.20 3.04 3.73
N ASP A 636 0.00 1.76 4.10
CA ASP A 636 1.05 0.79 4.44
C ASP A 636 2.07 0.55 3.30
N GLN A 637 1.75 0.97 2.07
CA GLN A 637 2.57 0.69 0.89
C GLN A 637 3.69 1.73 0.66
N ALA A 638 3.62 2.90 1.30
CA ALA A 638 4.55 4.02 1.06
C ALA A 638 5.73 4.13 2.05
N ARG A 639 5.75 3.34 3.13
CA ARG A 639 6.81 3.38 4.17
C ARG A 639 7.96 2.43 3.81
N PRO A 640 9.25 2.82 3.95
CA PRO A 640 10.35 1.86 3.83
C PRO A 640 10.11 0.66 4.76
N LEU A 641 10.38 -0.59 4.35
CA LEU A 641 10.10 -1.76 5.21
C LEU A 641 10.90 -1.74 6.54
N LEU A 642 11.97 -0.94 6.63
CA LEU A 642 12.67 -0.70 7.91
C LEU A 642 11.88 0.18 8.90
N SER A 643 10.86 0.88 8.40
CA SER A 643 9.93 1.74 9.14
C SER A 643 8.47 1.29 9.04
N SER A 644 8.22 0.10 8.45
CA SER A 644 6.95 -0.60 8.61
C SER A 644 7.20 -1.76 9.59
N PRO A 645 6.89 -1.58 10.88
CA PRO A 645 6.78 -2.69 11.81
C PRO A 645 5.60 -3.64 11.47
N VAL A 646 4.93 -3.46 10.31
CA VAL A 646 3.51 -3.78 10.12
C VAL A 646 3.25 -5.14 9.47
N LEU A 647 4.21 -5.77 8.79
CA LEU A 647 3.94 -7.10 8.24
C LEU A 647 4.26 -8.21 9.26
N LYS A 648 3.33 -8.40 10.21
CA LYS A 648 3.10 -9.54 11.12
C LYS A 648 3.60 -9.46 12.57
N ALA A 649 3.27 -8.40 13.29
CA ALA A 649 3.26 -8.43 14.76
C ALA A 649 1.84 -8.26 15.32
N GLN A 650 0.84 -8.80 14.63
CA GLN A 650 -0.49 -9.02 15.19
C GLN A 650 -0.49 -10.39 15.85
N ASP A 651 0.22 -10.47 16.96
CA ASP A 651 0.06 -11.43 18.06
C ASP A 651 1.06 -10.99 19.15
N ALA A 652 0.62 -9.99 19.92
CA ALA A 652 1.32 -9.49 21.08
C ALA A 652 1.35 -10.59 22.15
N ASP A 653 2.54 -11.22 22.31
CA ASP A 653 3.07 -11.79 23.57
C ASP A 653 4.31 -12.68 23.31
N SER A 654 5.33 -12.17 22.61
CA SER A 654 6.57 -12.95 22.43
C SER A 654 7.83 -12.19 22.82
N SER A 655 8.66 -12.89 23.61
CA SER A 655 9.95 -12.43 24.11
C SER A 655 10.88 -12.01 22.96
N LEU A 656 11.73 -10.99 23.23
CA LEU A 656 12.68 -10.41 22.27
C LEU A 656 13.53 -11.46 21.50
N LEU A 657 13.82 -12.60 22.12
CA LEU A 657 14.55 -13.71 21.51
C LEU A 657 13.76 -14.42 20.39
N ARG A 658 12.45 -14.55 20.53
CA ARG A 658 11.58 -15.16 19.51
C ARG A 658 11.45 -14.23 18.29
N SER A 659 11.42 -12.92 18.50
CA SER A 659 11.43 -11.92 17.44
C SER A 659 12.75 -11.95 16.64
N ILE A 660 13.90 -12.17 17.29
CA ILE A 660 15.19 -12.34 16.60
C ILE A 660 15.21 -13.62 15.77
N LEU A 661 14.74 -14.74 16.32
CA LEU A 661 14.66 -16.02 15.60
C LEU A 661 13.67 -15.95 14.43
N GLN A 662 12.56 -15.25 14.59
CA GLN A 662 11.62 -14.95 13.51
C GLN A 662 12.27 -14.11 12.40
N ARG A 663 13.16 -13.15 12.70
CA ARG A 663 13.89 -12.39 11.66
C ARG A 663 14.77 -13.27 10.79
N PHE A 664 15.49 -14.22 11.38
CA PHE A 664 16.27 -15.19 10.61
C PHE A 664 15.38 -16.18 9.86
N GLY A 665 14.24 -16.58 10.44
CA GLY A 665 13.24 -17.43 9.79
C GLY A 665 12.57 -16.77 8.59
N VAL A 666 12.21 -15.49 8.71
CA VAL A 666 11.63 -14.65 7.65
C VAL A 666 12.66 -14.38 6.56
N LEU A 667 13.92 -14.09 6.90
CA LEU A 667 14.97 -13.95 5.91
C LEU A 667 15.18 -15.26 5.14
N LYS A 668 15.18 -16.40 5.83
CA LYS A 668 15.26 -17.72 5.19
C LYS A 668 14.05 -18.00 4.29
N SER A 669 12.84 -17.65 4.71
CA SER A 669 11.63 -17.83 3.90
C SER A 669 11.58 -16.87 2.70
N ILE A 670 12.04 -15.63 2.84
CA ILE A 670 12.14 -14.64 1.76
C ILE A 670 13.15 -15.08 0.71
N VAL A 671 14.31 -15.58 1.15
CA VAL A 671 15.35 -16.12 0.26
C VAL A 671 14.91 -17.41 -0.43
N ALA A 672 14.05 -18.21 0.21
CA ALA A 672 13.50 -19.45 -0.34
C ALA A 672 12.28 -19.25 -1.26
N SER A 673 11.54 -18.15 -1.12
CA SER A 673 10.32 -17.88 -1.90
C SER A 673 10.55 -17.09 -3.19
N HIS A 674 11.73 -16.50 -3.39
CA HIS A 674 12.06 -15.69 -4.56
C HIS A 674 12.68 -16.50 -5.71
N PRO A 675 12.60 -16.01 -6.96
CA PRO A 675 13.19 -16.68 -8.12
C PRO A 675 14.71 -16.81 -7.98
N ARG A 676 15.26 -17.88 -8.58
CA ARG A 676 16.69 -18.26 -8.48
C ARG A 676 17.66 -17.09 -8.69
N ASN A 677 17.41 -16.25 -9.70
CA ASN A 677 18.25 -15.08 -10.01
C ASN A 677 18.29 -14.04 -8.88
N MET A 678 17.15 -13.80 -8.22
CA MET A 678 17.07 -12.90 -7.08
C MET A 678 17.81 -13.46 -5.87
N THR A 679 17.67 -14.76 -5.59
CA THR A 679 18.41 -15.43 -4.52
C THR A 679 19.92 -15.37 -4.75
N LEU A 680 20.39 -15.57 -5.98
CA LEU A 680 21.81 -15.43 -6.33
C LEU A 680 22.31 -13.99 -6.12
N LEU A 681 21.53 -12.98 -6.50
CA LEU A 681 21.87 -11.58 -6.27
C LEU A 681 21.93 -11.24 -4.77
N LEU A 682 20.99 -11.73 -3.96
CA LEU A 682 21.00 -11.57 -2.50
C LEU A 682 22.24 -12.23 -1.87
N ILE A 683 22.62 -13.44 -2.31
CA ILE A 683 23.86 -14.10 -1.86
C ILE A 683 25.08 -13.24 -2.22
N SER A 684 25.13 -12.67 -3.43
CA SER A 684 26.19 -11.73 -3.82
C SER A 684 26.25 -10.50 -2.90
N PHE A 685 25.11 -9.96 -2.46
CA PHE A 685 25.09 -8.85 -1.50
C PHE A 685 25.66 -9.23 -0.13
N VAL A 686 25.37 -10.43 0.39
CA VAL A 686 25.98 -10.91 1.64
C VAL A 686 27.49 -11.02 1.50
N LEU A 687 27.98 -11.68 0.44
CA LEU A 687 29.40 -11.92 0.21
C LEU A 687 30.19 -10.62 0.04
N THR A 688 29.64 -9.67 -0.71
CA THR A 688 30.26 -8.35 -0.92
C THR A 688 30.24 -7.50 0.36
N SER A 689 29.18 -7.56 1.15
CA SER A 689 29.11 -6.89 2.46
C SER A 689 30.11 -7.48 3.46
N LEU A 690 30.20 -8.80 3.50
CA LEU A 690 31.17 -9.55 4.30
C LEU A 690 32.61 -9.14 3.95
N ALA A 691 32.94 -9.10 2.65
CA ALA A 691 34.24 -8.67 2.16
C ALA A 691 34.56 -7.21 2.52
N SER A 692 33.60 -6.30 2.33
CA SER A 692 33.79 -4.86 2.57
C SER A 692 34.03 -4.46 4.02
N SER A 693 33.79 -5.38 4.97
CA SER A 693 34.03 -5.16 6.40
C SER A 693 35.52 -4.93 6.71
N ASP A 694 36.42 -5.33 5.81
CA ASP A 694 37.86 -5.07 5.87
C ASP A 694 38.23 -3.58 5.86
N THR A 695 37.36 -2.72 5.33
CA THR A 695 37.61 -1.29 5.18
C THR A 695 37.77 -0.61 6.53
N LYS A 696 37.14 -1.14 7.59
CA LYS A 696 37.28 -0.64 8.95
C LYS A 696 38.64 -0.99 9.57
N LEU A 697 39.21 -2.13 9.20
CA LEU A 697 40.54 -2.55 9.63
C LEU A 697 41.67 -1.79 8.93
N LEU A 698 41.37 -1.13 7.81
CA LEU A 698 42.37 -0.49 6.95
C LEU A 698 43.30 0.46 7.69
N VAL A 699 42.76 1.23 8.63
CA VAL A 699 43.55 2.16 9.43
C VAL A 699 44.55 1.41 10.31
N GLN A 700 44.09 0.40 11.05
CA GLN A 700 44.95 -0.42 11.90
C GLN A 700 45.99 -1.19 11.07
N TYR A 701 45.59 -1.71 9.91
CA TYR A 701 46.48 -2.41 8.98
C TYR A 701 47.63 -1.52 8.52
N ILE A 702 47.33 -0.32 7.99
CA ILE A 702 48.36 0.61 7.51
C ILE A 702 49.28 1.02 8.66
N SER A 703 48.70 1.34 9.82
CA SER A 703 49.46 1.79 10.98
C SER A 703 50.40 0.71 11.53
N LYS A 704 49.93 -0.54 11.68
CA LYS A 704 50.73 -1.68 12.13
C LYS A 704 51.78 -2.10 11.11
N ARG A 705 51.41 -2.20 9.82
CA ARG A 705 52.29 -2.75 8.78
C ARG A 705 53.41 -1.80 8.37
N TYR A 706 53.13 -0.50 8.32
CA TYR A 706 54.08 0.51 7.85
C TYR A 706 54.62 1.42 8.94
N HIS A 707 54.27 1.19 10.21
CA HIS A 707 54.61 2.06 11.34
C HIS A 707 54.17 3.51 11.16
N TRP A 708 53.08 3.72 10.40
CA TRP A 708 52.51 5.04 10.17
C TRP A 708 51.68 5.49 11.37
N THR A 709 51.62 6.80 11.58
CA THR A 709 50.72 7.36 12.59
C THR A 709 49.26 7.22 12.16
N PHE A 710 48.35 7.16 13.11
CA PHE A 710 46.90 7.16 12.85
C PHE A 710 46.50 8.42 12.07
N ALA A 711 47.16 9.56 12.30
CA ALA A 711 46.88 10.80 11.59
C ALA A 711 47.25 10.72 10.10
N SER A 712 48.49 10.33 9.79
CA SER A 712 48.93 10.13 8.40
C SER A 712 48.06 9.11 7.66
N THR A 713 47.63 8.07 8.36
CA THR A 713 46.71 7.07 7.83
C THR A 713 45.32 7.67 7.52
N GLY A 714 44.79 8.51 8.41
CA GLY A 714 43.52 9.23 8.18
C GLY A 714 43.54 10.10 6.94
N TYR A 715 44.64 10.83 6.67
CA TYR A 715 44.79 11.62 5.44
C TYR A 715 44.79 10.75 4.18
N LEU A 716 45.40 9.56 4.23
CA LEU A 716 45.37 8.62 3.11
C LEU A 716 43.96 8.07 2.85
N LEU A 717 43.15 7.85 3.89
CA LEU A 717 41.74 7.47 3.74
C LEU A 717 40.91 8.59 3.09
N SER A 718 41.18 9.85 3.39
CA SER A 718 40.53 10.98 2.72
C SER A 718 40.87 11.02 1.23
N ALA A 719 42.12 10.74 0.86
CA ALA A 719 42.52 10.62 -0.55
C ALA A 719 41.76 9.49 -1.27
N LYS A 720 41.57 8.33 -0.63
CA LYS A 720 40.71 7.25 -1.13
C LYS A 720 39.27 7.74 -1.35
N ALA A 721 38.72 8.51 -0.42
CA ALA A 721 37.36 9.03 -0.53
C ALA A 721 37.19 10.00 -1.71
N VAL A 722 38.21 10.82 -2.05
CA VAL A 722 38.21 11.68 -3.25
C VAL A 722 38.09 10.84 -4.52
N VAL A 723 38.82 9.73 -4.61
CA VAL A 723 38.73 8.79 -5.75
C VAL A 723 37.32 8.20 -5.86
N ASN A 724 36.74 7.76 -4.75
CA ASN A 724 35.35 7.25 -4.75
C ASN A 724 34.34 8.32 -5.19
N PHE A 725 34.48 9.55 -4.69
CA PHE A 725 33.59 10.65 -5.03
C PHE A 725 33.69 10.99 -6.53
N THR A 726 34.90 11.15 -7.06
CA THR A 726 35.12 11.43 -8.49
C THR A 726 34.60 10.31 -9.39
N LEU A 727 34.81 9.04 -8.98
CA LEU A 727 34.27 7.88 -9.67
C LEU A 727 32.74 7.91 -9.75
N LEU A 728 32.06 8.07 -8.61
CA LEU A 728 30.60 8.00 -8.54
C LEU A 728 29.91 9.23 -9.17
N THR A 729 30.53 10.41 -9.10
CA THR A 729 29.88 11.68 -9.50
C THR A 729 30.22 12.10 -10.93
N VAL A 730 31.41 11.76 -11.41
CA VAL A 730 31.90 12.20 -12.73
C VAL A 730 32.02 11.02 -13.69
N ILE A 731 32.78 9.98 -13.31
CA ILE A 731 33.15 8.90 -14.22
C ILE A 731 31.95 8.03 -14.58
N ILE A 732 31.19 7.53 -13.60
CA ILE A 732 30.04 6.65 -13.86
C ILE A 732 28.96 7.38 -14.67
N PRO A 733 28.50 8.59 -14.30
CA PRO A 733 27.51 9.30 -15.11
C PRO A 733 28.01 9.61 -16.53
N ALA A 734 29.30 9.93 -16.71
CA ALA A 734 29.87 10.17 -18.04
C ALA A 734 29.87 8.90 -18.91
N ILE A 735 30.25 7.75 -18.35
CA ILE A 735 30.22 6.45 -19.05
C ILE A 735 28.80 6.09 -19.48
N LEU A 736 27.83 6.24 -18.57
CA LEU A 736 26.43 5.94 -18.83
C LEU A 736 25.85 6.86 -19.94
N ARG A 737 26.10 8.17 -19.87
CA ARG A 737 25.65 9.14 -20.90
C ARG A 737 26.29 8.90 -22.27
N SER A 738 27.60 8.63 -22.30
CA SER A 738 28.34 8.39 -23.55
C SER A 738 27.80 7.17 -24.31
N ARG A 739 27.47 6.10 -23.59
CA ARG A 739 26.94 4.87 -24.19
C ARG A 739 25.45 4.95 -24.54
N GLN A 740 24.65 5.68 -23.77
CA GLN A 740 23.24 5.94 -24.09
C GLN A 740 23.10 6.70 -25.42
N ASN A 741 24.00 7.65 -25.71
CA ASN A 741 24.04 8.34 -27.00
C ASN A 741 24.46 7.44 -28.18
N ARG A 742 25.21 6.36 -27.93
CA ARG A 742 25.70 5.44 -28.96
C ARG A 742 24.69 4.32 -29.31
N SER A 743 23.74 4.04 -28.42
CA SER A 743 22.84 2.87 -28.52
C SER A 743 21.37 3.28 -28.69
N ARG A 744 21.04 4.03 -29.75
CA ARG A 744 19.67 4.47 -30.07
C ARG A 744 18.74 3.37 -30.64
N HIS A 745 19.26 2.16 -30.91
CA HIS A 745 18.57 1.14 -31.72
C HIS A 745 18.27 -0.20 -30.99
N ILE A 746 18.47 -0.31 -29.67
CA ILE A 746 18.18 -1.52 -28.88
C ILE A 746 17.14 -1.18 -27.80
N PRO A 747 16.15 -2.06 -27.49
CA PRO A 747 15.20 -1.83 -26.40
C PRO A 747 15.92 -1.46 -25.09
N PRO A 748 15.53 -0.36 -24.42
CA PRO A 748 16.31 0.25 -23.35
C PRO A 748 16.49 -0.65 -22.12
N GLU A 749 15.57 -1.57 -21.85
CA GLU A 749 15.57 -2.41 -20.64
C GLU A 749 16.57 -3.60 -20.72
N LEU A 750 16.66 -4.29 -21.87
CA LEU A 750 17.58 -5.43 -22.07
C LEU A 750 19.05 -5.00 -22.22
N ALA A 751 19.30 -3.86 -22.87
CA ALA A 751 20.64 -3.30 -23.00
C ALA A 751 21.19 -2.84 -21.63
N SER A 752 20.32 -2.29 -20.78
CA SER A 752 20.66 -1.84 -19.43
C SER A 752 21.05 -3.01 -18.50
N HIS A 753 20.34 -4.13 -18.56
CA HIS A 753 20.63 -5.30 -17.70
C HIS A 753 22.02 -5.92 -17.95
N ARG A 754 22.33 -6.26 -19.21
CA ARG A 754 23.65 -6.83 -19.58
C ARG A 754 24.80 -5.86 -19.28
N MET A 755 24.56 -4.57 -19.46
CA MET A 755 25.53 -3.54 -19.16
C MET A 755 25.78 -3.41 -17.65
N ASN A 756 24.72 -3.45 -16.83
CA ASN A 756 24.84 -3.41 -15.38
C ASN A 756 25.55 -4.67 -14.82
N ILE A 757 25.25 -5.88 -15.33
CA ILE A 757 26.00 -7.09 -14.98
C ILE A 757 27.48 -6.94 -15.38
N HIS A 758 27.76 -6.44 -16.59
CA HIS A 758 29.13 -6.27 -17.06
C HIS A 758 29.93 -5.30 -16.18
N PHE A 759 29.36 -4.13 -15.84
CA PHE A 759 30.02 -3.18 -14.95
C PHE A 759 30.13 -3.70 -13.52
N ALA A 760 29.13 -4.45 -13.01
CA ALA A 760 29.24 -5.11 -11.72
C ALA A 760 30.39 -6.14 -11.69
N ASN A 761 30.55 -6.93 -12.75
CA ASN A 761 31.67 -7.87 -12.90
C ASN A 761 33.02 -7.13 -12.95
N ILE A 762 33.12 -6.02 -13.69
CA ILE A 762 34.33 -5.18 -13.70
C ILE A 762 34.64 -4.67 -12.29
N CYS A 763 33.65 -4.13 -11.57
CA CYS A 763 33.84 -3.65 -10.20
C CYS A 763 34.32 -4.78 -9.28
N LEU A 764 33.76 -5.99 -9.39
CA LEU A 764 34.19 -7.15 -8.61
C LEU A 764 35.63 -7.56 -8.93
N ILE A 765 36.01 -7.64 -10.22
CA ILE A 765 37.39 -7.94 -10.63
C ILE A 765 38.36 -6.90 -10.07
N VAL A 766 38.01 -5.61 -10.18
CA VAL A 766 38.80 -4.51 -9.63
C VAL A 766 38.91 -4.59 -8.10
N SER A 767 37.83 -4.94 -7.39
CA SER A 767 37.86 -5.19 -5.94
C SER A 767 38.76 -6.37 -5.57
N ILE A 768 38.74 -7.48 -6.32
CA ILE A 768 39.62 -8.64 -6.11
C ILE A 768 41.07 -8.23 -6.29
N LEU A 769 41.41 -7.58 -7.41
CA LEU A 769 42.76 -7.12 -7.70
C LEU A 769 43.25 -6.11 -6.65
N GLY A 770 42.40 -5.15 -6.26
CA GLY A 770 42.70 -4.18 -5.22
C GLY A 770 42.96 -4.81 -3.85
N ALA A 771 42.09 -5.74 -3.42
CA ALA A 771 42.26 -6.45 -2.15
C ALA A 771 43.54 -7.32 -2.14
N LEU A 772 43.81 -8.07 -3.21
CA LEU A 772 45.06 -8.84 -3.36
C LEU A 772 46.29 -7.93 -3.36
N ALA A 773 46.23 -6.80 -4.06
CA ALA A 773 47.32 -5.83 -4.08
C ALA A 773 47.59 -5.23 -2.69
N ILE A 774 46.53 -4.92 -1.92
CA ILE A 774 46.65 -4.48 -0.51
C ILE A 774 47.30 -5.59 0.35
N ALA A 775 46.89 -6.85 0.18
CA ALA A 775 47.42 -7.98 0.95
C ALA A 775 48.94 -8.17 0.76
N VAL A 776 49.40 -8.03 -0.49
CA VAL A 776 50.81 -8.27 -0.87
C VAL A 776 51.68 -7.03 -0.69
N ALA A 777 51.11 -5.82 -0.67
CA ALA A 777 51.86 -4.56 -0.54
C ALA A 777 52.79 -4.57 0.68
N SER A 778 54.11 -4.68 0.47
CA SER A 778 55.10 -4.73 1.55
C SER A 778 55.64 -3.35 1.93
N ARG A 779 55.48 -2.37 1.03
CA ARG A 779 55.93 -0.98 1.20
C ARG A 779 54.77 -0.03 0.96
N ILE A 780 54.81 1.15 1.60
CA ILE A 780 53.76 2.17 1.48
C ILE A 780 53.53 2.64 0.04
N TRP A 781 54.59 2.74 -0.77
CA TRP A 781 54.48 3.12 -2.18
C TRP A 781 53.67 2.12 -3.02
N MET A 782 53.59 0.86 -2.61
CA MET A 782 52.70 -0.14 -3.22
C MET A 782 51.28 -0.05 -2.65
N MET A 783 51.13 0.37 -1.38
CA MET A 783 49.83 0.52 -0.72
C MET A 783 48.96 1.59 -1.34
N VAL A 784 49.51 2.77 -1.64
CA VAL A 784 48.77 3.91 -2.20
C VAL A 784 48.05 3.57 -3.52
N PRO A 785 48.72 3.08 -4.57
CA PRO A 785 48.05 2.69 -5.81
C PRO A 785 47.10 1.50 -5.62
N SER A 786 47.44 0.54 -4.74
CA SER A 786 46.56 -0.58 -4.40
C SER A 786 45.25 -0.11 -3.76
N LEU A 787 45.33 0.91 -2.89
CA LEU A 787 44.18 1.49 -2.23
C LEU A 787 43.28 2.24 -3.22
N PHE A 788 43.86 2.96 -4.17
CA PHE A 788 43.09 3.60 -5.25
C PHE A 788 42.44 2.59 -6.19
N LEU A 789 43.15 1.52 -6.53
CA LEU A 789 42.58 0.40 -7.29
C LEU A 789 41.42 -0.24 -6.53
N TYR A 790 41.57 -0.48 -5.22
CA TYR A 790 40.48 -0.98 -4.39
C TYR A 790 39.29 -0.01 -4.32
N ALA A 791 39.56 1.30 -4.27
CA ALA A 791 38.55 2.35 -4.29
C ALA A 791 37.69 2.31 -5.57
N LEU A 792 38.27 1.98 -6.73
CA LEU A 792 37.53 1.86 -7.99
C LEU A 792 36.43 0.78 -7.96
N GLY A 793 36.56 -0.23 -7.09
CA GLY A 793 35.54 -1.25 -6.86
C GLY A 793 34.32 -0.76 -6.07
N SER A 794 34.39 0.41 -5.41
CA SER A 794 33.30 0.94 -4.56
C SER A 794 32.01 1.29 -5.31
N ALA A 795 32.07 1.36 -6.64
CA ALA A 795 30.93 1.56 -7.53
C ALA A 795 29.98 0.36 -7.63
N LEU A 796 30.37 -0.82 -7.14
CA LEU A 796 29.59 -2.06 -7.23
C LEU A 796 28.12 -1.93 -6.76
N PRO A 797 27.81 -1.26 -5.63
CA PRO A 797 26.43 -1.10 -5.17
C PRO A 797 25.53 -0.39 -6.18
N VAL A 798 26.06 0.55 -6.97
CA VAL A 798 25.28 1.28 -7.98
C VAL A 798 24.71 0.30 -9.01
N PHE A 799 25.58 -0.53 -9.60
CA PHE A 799 25.18 -1.46 -10.63
C PHE A 799 24.33 -2.62 -10.09
N THR A 800 24.72 -3.18 -8.94
CA THR A 800 23.99 -4.30 -8.32
C THR A 800 22.61 -3.90 -7.79
N LEU A 801 22.43 -2.67 -7.31
CA LEU A 801 21.10 -2.15 -6.95
C LEU A 801 20.26 -1.85 -8.20
N SER A 802 20.85 -1.35 -9.29
CA SER A 802 20.13 -1.18 -10.56
C SER A 802 19.64 -2.52 -11.14
N LEU A 803 20.34 -3.63 -10.87
CA LEU A 803 19.90 -4.97 -11.29
C LEU A 803 18.60 -5.41 -10.61
N LEU A 804 18.26 -4.87 -9.44
CA LEU A 804 16.99 -5.20 -8.76
C LEU A 804 15.76 -4.72 -9.54
N LYS A 805 15.92 -3.67 -10.35
CA LYS A 805 14.85 -3.11 -11.20
C LYS A 805 14.66 -3.88 -12.51
N SER A 806 15.51 -4.86 -12.79
CA SER A 806 15.44 -5.60 -14.05
C SER A 806 14.35 -6.68 -14.01
N PRO A 807 13.55 -6.83 -15.08
CA PRO A 807 12.47 -7.83 -15.16
C PRO A 807 12.97 -9.28 -15.07
N PHE A 808 14.26 -9.53 -15.36
CA PHE A 808 14.91 -10.85 -15.26
C PHE A 808 15.22 -11.29 -13.82
N ILE A 809 15.21 -10.36 -12.86
CA ILE A 809 15.54 -10.62 -11.46
C ILE A 809 14.27 -10.55 -10.61
N SER A 810 13.40 -9.57 -10.88
CA SER A 810 12.06 -9.49 -10.30
C SER A 810 11.02 -9.49 -11.44
N PRO A 811 10.44 -10.64 -11.80
CA PRO A 811 9.41 -10.68 -12.84
C PRO A 811 8.17 -9.92 -12.35
N LYS A 812 7.74 -8.89 -13.10
CA LYS A 812 6.42 -8.27 -12.90
C LYS A 812 5.37 -9.36 -13.11
N ARG A 813 4.62 -9.72 -12.07
CA ARG A 813 3.53 -10.68 -12.18
C ARG A 813 2.46 -10.08 -13.10
N HIS A 814 2.24 -10.69 -14.26
CA HIS A 814 1.48 -10.06 -15.35
C HIS A 814 -0.03 -9.94 -15.08
N ASP A 815 -0.54 -10.44 -13.94
CA ASP A 815 -1.97 -10.52 -13.62
C ASP A 815 -2.42 -9.55 -12.49
N GLN A 816 -1.65 -8.51 -12.17
CA GLN A 816 -2.07 -7.49 -11.21
C GLN A 816 -2.31 -6.13 -11.91
N PRO A 817 -3.48 -5.49 -11.69
CA PRO A 817 -3.78 -4.18 -12.25
C PRO A 817 -2.79 -3.13 -11.72
N VAL A 818 -2.53 -2.13 -12.56
CA VAL A 818 -1.42 -1.15 -12.48
C VAL A 818 -1.58 -0.11 -11.34
N SER A 819 -2.38 -0.39 -10.31
CA SER A 819 -2.76 0.58 -9.28
C SER A 819 -2.21 0.35 -7.88
N SER A 820 -1.35 -0.65 -7.63
CA SER A 820 -0.63 -0.74 -6.35
C SER A 820 0.71 -0.04 -6.42
N ALA A 821 1.00 0.81 -5.43
CA ALA A 821 2.28 1.49 -5.27
C ALA A 821 3.49 0.51 -5.28
N ASP A 822 4.62 1.07 -5.68
CA ASP A 822 5.82 0.42 -6.24
C ASP A 822 6.33 -0.85 -5.49
N PRO A 823 6.27 -2.07 -6.09
CA PRO A 823 6.88 -3.29 -5.52
C PRO A 823 8.41 -3.20 -5.33
N GLU A 824 9.04 -2.12 -5.81
CA GLU A 824 10.47 -1.84 -5.67
C GLU A 824 10.91 -1.48 -4.23
N SER A 825 10.03 -0.87 -3.41
CA SER A 825 10.38 -0.42 -2.04
C SER A 825 10.65 -1.59 -1.07
N HIS A 826 9.90 -2.68 -1.24
CA HIS A 826 10.05 -3.91 -0.48
C HIS A 826 11.38 -4.61 -0.77
N ILE A 827 11.76 -4.66 -2.04
CA ILE A 827 12.98 -5.32 -2.50
C ILE A 827 14.23 -4.62 -1.97
N PHE A 828 14.26 -3.28 -2.02
CA PHE A 828 15.41 -2.51 -1.55
C PHE A 828 15.68 -2.73 -0.05
N SER A 829 14.62 -2.82 0.75
CA SER A 829 14.75 -3.01 2.18
C SER A 829 15.24 -4.42 2.55
N ILE A 830 14.80 -5.45 1.81
CA ILE A 830 15.34 -6.81 1.93
C ILE A 830 16.85 -6.79 1.66
N VAL A 831 17.28 -6.08 0.62
CA VAL A 831 18.69 -5.95 0.26
C VAL A 831 19.49 -5.25 1.35
N MET A 832 18.96 -4.19 1.94
CA MET A 832 19.63 -3.52 3.07
C MET A 832 19.75 -4.44 4.28
N MET A 833 18.71 -5.21 4.62
CA MET A 833 18.77 -6.19 5.72
C MET A 833 19.82 -7.28 5.47
N VAL A 834 19.91 -7.77 4.23
CA VAL A 834 20.90 -8.78 3.78
C VAL A 834 22.33 -8.21 3.81
N LYS A 835 22.52 -6.93 3.47
CA LYS A 835 23.82 -6.27 3.62
C LYS A 835 24.20 -6.13 5.09
N THR A 836 23.27 -5.72 5.95
CA THR A 836 23.52 -5.59 7.40
C THR A 836 23.85 -6.93 8.05
N SER A 837 23.22 -8.04 7.63
CA SER A 837 23.60 -9.37 8.13
C SER A 837 25.01 -9.76 7.67
N GLY A 838 25.40 -9.43 6.44
CA GLY A 838 26.77 -9.62 5.95
C GLY A 838 27.82 -8.86 6.75
N SER A 839 27.55 -7.61 7.15
CA SER A 839 28.48 -6.81 7.96
C SER A 839 28.51 -7.25 9.42
N LEU A 840 27.38 -7.73 9.96
CA LEU A 840 27.28 -8.31 11.30
C LEU A 840 28.16 -9.57 11.44
N LEU A 841 28.25 -10.39 10.38
CA LEU A 841 29.17 -11.53 10.32
C LEU A 841 30.61 -11.10 10.01
N GLY A 842 30.77 -10.06 9.18
CA GLY A 842 32.08 -9.59 8.72
C GLY A 842 32.91 -8.88 9.77
N ALA A 843 32.32 -8.05 10.62
CA ALA A 843 33.05 -7.36 11.68
C ALA A 843 33.81 -8.32 12.64
N PRO A 844 33.15 -9.32 13.26
CA PRO A 844 33.85 -10.28 14.13
C PRO A 844 34.80 -11.19 13.37
N LEU A 845 34.45 -11.62 12.14
CA LEU A 845 35.34 -12.42 11.30
C LEU A 845 36.64 -11.68 11.03
N MET A 846 36.54 -10.42 10.60
CA MET A 846 37.68 -9.56 10.28
C MET A 846 38.54 -9.30 11.52
N MET A 847 37.92 -9.07 12.69
CA MET A 847 38.65 -8.95 13.96
C MET A 847 39.46 -10.22 14.30
N VAL A 848 38.85 -11.41 14.25
CA VAL A 848 39.53 -12.67 14.55
C VAL A 848 40.69 -12.91 13.57
N LEU A 849 40.44 -12.68 12.28
CA LEU A 849 41.48 -12.78 11.25
C LEU A 849 42.62 -11.80 11.54
N TRP A 850 42.31 -10.55 11.91
CA TRP A 850 43.31 -9.53 12.17
C TRP A 850 44.18 -9.86 13.41
N VAL A 851 43.57 -10.27 14.53
CA VAL A 851 44.29 -10.70 15.73
C VAL A 851 45.23 -11.87 15.41
N LYS A 852 44.74 -12.87 14.69
CA LYS A 852 45.56 -14.02 14.27
C LYS A 852 46.67 -13.61 13.32
N SER A 853 46.40 -12.69 12.40
CA SER A 853 47.38 -12.16 11.44
C SER A 853 48.53 -11.42 12.13
N ILE A 854 48.22 -10.64 13.17
CA ILE A 854 49.25 -9.98 13.99
C ILE A 854 50.11 -11.01 14.72
N SER A 855 49.51 -12.09 15.26
CA SER A 855 50.28 -13.13 15.97
C SER A 855 51.28 -13.89 15.09
N ILE A 856 50.96 -14.07 13.80
CA ILE A 856 51.86 -14.74 12.84
C ILE A 856 52.91 -13.74 12.32
N GLY A 857 52.54 -12.48 12.12
CA GLY A 857 53.43 -11.42 11.67
C GLY A 857 53.85 -11.51 10.19
N GLY A 858 54.69 -10.57 9.78
CA GLY A 858 55.23 -10.51 8.41
C GLY A 858 54.16 -10.41 7.32
N ALA A 859 54.24 -11.27 6.30
CA ALA A 859 53.28 -11.29 5.19
C ALA A 859 51.85 -11.67 5.63
N ALA A 860 51.70 -12.38 6.75
CA ALA A 860 50.41 -12.82 7.26
C ALA A 860 49.48 -11.66 7.65
N LEU A 861 50.01 -10.45 7.88
CA LEU A 861 49.21 -9.24 8.08
C LEU A 861 48.20 -9.00 6.94
N GLY A 862 48.47 -9.51 5.73
CA GLY A 862 47.58 -9.39 4.57
C GLY A 862 46.41 -10.38 4.52
N ILE A 863 46.33 -11.37 5.42
CA ILE A 863 45.30 -12.43 5.42
C ILE A 863 43.86 -11.89 5.39
N PRO A 864 43.47 -10.84 6.15
CA PRO A 864 42.10 -10.33 6.10
C PRO A 864 41.70 -9.92 4.67
N TYR A 865 42.61 -9.28 3.94
CA TYR A 865 42.39 -8.87 2.54
C TYR A 865 42.41 -10.04 1.56
N LEU A 866 43.17 -11.11 1.82
CA LEU A 866 43.08 -12.35 1.04
C LEU A 866 41.71 -13.03 1.20
N VAL A 867 41.17 -13.01 2.41
CA VAL A 867 39.82 -13.51 2.69
C VAL A 867 38.77 -12.61 2.01
N SER A 868 38.92 -11.28 2.07
CA SER A 868 38.06 -10.36 1.31
C SER A 868 38.08 -10.65 -0.19
N ALA A 869 39.27 -10.83 -0.78
CA ALA A 869 39.43 -11.16 -2.19
C ALA A 869 38.74 -12.49 -2.54
N SER A 870 38.82 -13.49 -1.66
CA SER A 870 38.15 -14.78 -1.83
C SER A 870 36.61 -14.63 -1.79
N CYS A 871 36.09 -13.80 -0.88
CA CYS A 871 34.67 -13.48 -0.81
C CYS A 871 34.18 -12.71 -2.05
N TYR A 872 34.96 -11.74 -2.55
CA TYR A 872 34.65 -11.05 -3.82
C TYR A 872 34.70 -11.98 -5.02
N LEU A 873 35.65 -12.93 -5.05
CA LEU A 873 35.71 -13.96 -6.08
C LEU A 873 34.48 -14.88 -6.03
N ALA A 874 34.07 -15.31 -4.84
CA ALA A 874 32.83 -16.07 -4.67
C ALA A 874 31.61 -15.27 -5.16
N ALA A 875 31.54 -13.97 -4.85
CA ALA A 875 30.48 -13.10 -5.33
C ALA A 875 30.48 -12.98 -6.87
N LEU A 876 31.65 -12.86 -7.50
CA LEU A 876 31.80 -12.85 -8.96
C LEU A 876 31.31 -14.15 -9.60
N LEU A 877 31.65 -15.30 -9.02
CA LEU A 877 31.19 -16.60 -9.48
C LEU A 877 29.67 -16.75 -9.33
N VAL A 878 29.09 -16.28 -8.22
CA VAL A 878 27.64 -16.28 -7.99
C VAL A 878 26.92 -15.38 -8.98
N LEU A 879 27.41 -14.15 -9.18
CA LEU A 879 26.83 -13.18 -10.11
C LEU A 879 26.89 -13.69 -11.56
N GLY A 880 27.98 -14.38 -11.93
CA GLY A 880 28.13 -15.01 -13.24
C GLY A 880 27.19 -16.19 -13.50
N ARG A 881 26.49 -16.72 -12.48
CA ARG A 881 25.49 -17.79 -12.62
C ARG A 881 24.06 -17.27 -12.84
N ILE A 882 23.85 -15.95 -12.82
CA ILE A 882 22.55 -15.34 -13.13
C ILE A 882 22.26 -15.54 -14.62
N THR A 883 21.23 -16.31 -14.95
CA THR A 883 20.85 -16.63 -16.34
C THR A 883 19.93 -15.54 -16.90
N THR A 884 20.20 -15.12 -18.14
CA THR A 884 19.42 -14.09 -18.87
C THR A 884 18.43 -14.67 -19.88
N GLU A 885 18.16 -15.97 -19.82
CA GLU A 885 17.26 -16.69 -20.74
C GLU A 885 15.85 -16.82 -20.17
#